data_AF-A0A8J5UUW6-F1
#
_entry.id   AF-A0A8J5UUW6-F1
#
_cell.length_a   1.000
_cell.length_b   1.000
_cell.length_c   1.000
_cell.angle_alpha   90.00
_cell.angle_beta   90.00
_cell.angle_gamma   90.00
#
_symmetry.space_group_name_H-M   'P 1'
#
loop_
_entity.id
_entity.type
_entity.pdbx_description
1 polymer ?
#
loop_
_entity_poly.entity_id
_entity_poly.type
_entity_poly.pdbx_seq_one_letter_code
_entity_poly.pdbx_strand_id
1 'polypeptide(L)'
;MITPSIPREEEPEPEQHEIRDVLGNTMGPSLPPSPVRQHHVNINDLPIELLIQIFSQLDPIYLNTIRLVCKKWDYAINDKETWTKSFNLKFNTPKIFPSLTNSINWMSEYFARLNILKNWKRGKSLHQFYRLINNEYRFNDMTISDFKSDRIMIFSKRHGNITSGNLMNGKNQSFIPGGTNLNILCSDMNYNYLVMGKLDGEIHLRDLNKSTSVSNRVSSLKFPERENGPIMSIVMNDTPDIFRNKVDVISGGYNGNVKCWTLNGNLVKSFEFGEIVYNIKSDFNKFILLNTENDIYVINYQTLEVIKRIPMGNITIENAEDPNTAHYYDALIYQKNFFDVDYASHSIIISHLSVIKVFNFETERERQLILPDDTIIMKSQMQTVRPSKIYNRNPSIIGKDGLLYANLLSDDSVIIWNIREDSKDIEPIVKIHPDLQHIKYSISIYEAINRRALPQVTTIALNGCIIAIGGYNGVTNIYDVFSGKFLREISMKFPKRFTHTYNELIPINFIKLNPNQIDTNGIIVCGDTIQYFQFGDLQEIKSSGSNKKAKLVNMGVLGKNESKRKIREGRAEYDSEEYTKSKTYGLLDKYNGTQFDDEDDELTMALAISESYHSSKDTSQVSVDHEENIVNGGSIEEEELDEELLLAIELSKQEAGLQTEEEEEEYSLYSAEPIESSSSQRELIDHEIDEDIRRALELSLIEK
;
A
#
# COMPACT_ATOMS: atom_id res chain seq x y z
N MET A 1 26.36 -19.27 -96.96
CA MET A 1 25.71 -18.33 -97.90
C MET A 1 25.51 -17.04 -97.13
N ILE A 2 26.47 -16.14 -96.95
CA ILE A 2 27.14 -15.20 -97.87
C ILE A 2 26.17 -14.37 -98.73
N THR A 3 26.01 -13.12 -98.27
CA THR A 3 25.65 -11.83 -98.94
C THR A 3 24.21 -11.57 -99.40
N PRO A 4 23.76 -10.28 -99.56
CA PRO A 4 24.34 -8.96 -99.16
C PRO A 4 23.31 -8.02 -98.44
N SER A 5 23.66 -7.15 -97.48
CA SER A 5 24.15 -5.74 -97.58
C SER A 5 23.65 -4.90 -98.77
N ILE A 6 22.68 -4.02 -98.52
CA ILE A 6 22.24 -2.88 -99.37
C ILE A 6 22.15 -1.62 -98.46
N PRO A 7 22.47 -0.41 -98.97
CA PRO A 7 23.22 0.61 -98.25
C PRO A 7 22.39 1.73 -97.60
N ARG A 8 23.11 2.52 -96.79
CA ARG A 8 22.73 3.78 -96.15
C ARG A 8 22.09 4.78 -97.12
N GLU A 9 20.95 5.33 -96.72
CA GLU A 9 20.53 6.67 -97.11
C GLU A 9 21.02 7.66 -96.05
N GLU A 10 21.77 8.67 -96.48
CA GLU A 10 22.18 9.83 -95.69
C GLU A 10 20.97 10.77 -95.56
N GLU A 11 20.47 10.95 -94.34
CA GLU A 11 19.59 12.07 -94.01
C GLU A 11 20.41 13.33 -93.69
N PRO A 12 19.93 14.53 -94.06
CA PRO A 12 20.67 15.77 -93.92
C PRO A 12 20.78 16.22 -92.46
N GLU A 13 21.96 16.71 -92.07
CA GLU A 13 22.16 17.37 -90.77
C GLU A 13 21.22 18.58 -90.61
N PRO A 14 20.41 18.65 -89.54
CA PRO A 14 19.72 19.89 -89.22
C PRO A 14 20.68 20.84 -88.49
N GLU A 15 20.82 22.05 -89.04
CA GLU A 15 21.51 23.19 -88.43
C GLU A 15 21.03 23.39 -86.98
N GLN A 16 21.96 23.25 -86.02
CA GLN A 16 21.69 23.52 -84.60
C GLN A 16 21.63 25.03 -84.37
N HIS A 17 20.43 25.59 -84.27
CA HIS A 17 20.24 26.93 -83.72
C HIS A 17 20.55 26.91 -82.21
N GLU A 18 21.72 27.43 -81.83
CA GLU A 18 22.06 27.73 -80.43
C GLU A 18 21.10 28.79 -79.87
N ILE A 19 20.19 28.38 -78.99
CA ILE A 19 19.34 29.31 -78.24
C ILE A 19 20.20 29.93 -77.13
N ARG A 20 20.46 31.23 -77.25
CA ARG A 20 21.17 32.04 -76.24
C ARG A 20 20.16 32.88 -75.46
N ASP A 21 20.35 33.00 -74.15
CA ASP A 21 19.55 33.90 -73.32
C ASP A 21 19.93 35.38 -73.53
N VAL A 22 19.17 36.31 -72.93
CA VAL A 22 19.37 37.77 -73.04
C VAL A 22 20.71 38.25 -72.45
N LEU A 23 21.44 37.38 -71.73
CA LEU A 23 22.77 37.63 -71.18
C LEU A 23 23.88 36.92 -71.97
N GLY A 24 23.56 36.24 -73.07
CA GLY A 24 24.52 35.62 -73.97
C GLY A 24 24.96 34.20 -73.59
N ASN A 25 24.29 33.55 -72.63
CA ASN A 25 24.65 32.18 -72.23
C ASN A 25 24.02 31.15 -73.18
N THR A 26 24.82 30.19 -73.64
CA THR A 26 24.37 29.02 -74.40
C THR A 26 23.59 28.06 -73.50
N MET A 27 22.29 27.95 -73.71
CA MET A 27 21.44 26.97 -73.04
C MET A 27 21.60 25.61 -73.73
N GLY A 28 22.34 24.69 -73.10
CA GLY A 28 22.39 23.29 -73.55
C GLY A 28 21.01 22.63 -73.40
N PRO A 29 20.65 21.64 -74.25
CA PRO A 29 19.38 20.93 -74.13
C PRO A 29 19.32 20.25 -72.76
N SER A 30 18.39 20.68 -71.92
CA SER A 30 18.13 20.06 -70.63
C SER A 30 17.62 18.64 -70.87
N LEU A 31 18.48 17.65 -70.66
CA LEU A 31 18.03 16.26 -70.45
C LEU A 31 16.99 16.27 -69.32
N PRO A 32 15.86 15.56 -69.46
CA PRO A 32 14.87 15.47 -68.39
C PRO A 32 15.57 14.95 -67.13
N PRO A 33 15.28 15.51 -65.94
CA PRO A 33 15.89 15.04 -64.71
C PRO A 33 15.59 13.55 -64.59
N SER A 34 16.64 12.73 -64.64
CA SER A 34 16.52 11.33 -64.25
C SER A 34 15.89 11.31 -62.87
N PRO A 35 14.84 10.51 -62.62
CA PRO A 35 14.21 10.48 -61.31
C PRO A 35 15.27 10.02 -60.32
N VAL A 36 15.76 10.96 -59.51
CA VAL A 36 16.48 10.64 -58.30
C VAL A 36 15.49 9.81 -57.50
N ARG A 37 15.64 8.48 -57.52
CA ARG A 37 14.92 7.60 -56.61
C ARG A 37 15.34 8.01 -55.22
N GLN A 38 14.56 8.88 -54.59
CA GLN A 38 14.63 9.09 -53.16
C GLN A 38 14.35 7.70 -52.56
N HIS A 39 15.40 7.02 -52.12
CA HIS A 39 15.23 5.84 -51.28
C HIS A 39 14.56 6.35 -50.00
N HIS A 40 13.23 6.28 -49.97
CA HIS A 40 12.47 6.46 -48.76
C HIS A 40 12.80 5.27 -47.87
N VAL A 41 13.76 5.47 -46.97
CA VAL A 41 14.06 4.53 -45.89
C VAL A 41 12.79 4.45 -45.05
N ASN A 42 12.14 3.29 -45.07
CA ASN A 42 10.98 3.03 -44.22
C ASN A 42 11.49 2.76 -42.80
N ILE A 43 10.72 3.14 -41.78
CA ILE A 43 11.02 2.78 -40.39
C ILE A 43 11.17 1.25 -40.23
N ASN A 44 10.48 0.46 -41.05
CA ASN A 44 10.60 -0.99 -41.11
C ASN A 44 11.96 -1.49 -41.64
N ASP A 45 12.75 -0.64 -42.29
CA ASP A 45 14.10 -0.98 -42.78
C ASP A 45 15.15 -0.79 -41.69
N LEU A 46 14.80 -0.18 -40.55
CA LEU A 46 15.72 -0.02 -39.43
C LEU A 46 16.04 -1.37 -38.76
N PRO A 47 17.27 -1.58 -38.29
CA PRO A 47 17.62 -2.67 -37.39
C PRO A 47 16.73 -2.70 -36.14
N ILE A 48 16.52 -3.90 -35.60
CA ILE A 48 15.61 -4.11 -34.46
C ILE A 48 16.08 -3.33 -33.22
N GLU A 49 17.39 -3.16 -33.06
CA GLU A 49 18.02 -2.42 -31.98
C GLU A 49 17.65 -0.93 -32.01
N LEU A 50 17.58 -0.34 -33.21
CA LEU A 50 17.16 1.05 -33.39
C LEU A 50 15.66 1.21 -33.14
N LEU A 51 14.85 0.22 -33.55
CA LEU A 51 13.41 0.21 -33.23
C LEU A 51 13.18 0.12 -31.72
N ILE A 52 13.89 -0.75 -31.01
CA ILE A 52 13.86 -0.85 -29.54
C ILE A 52 14.23 0.50 -28.90
N GLN A 53 15.29 1.15 -29.40
CA GLN A 53 15.70 2.46 -28.88
C GLN A 53 14.63 3.55 -29.12
N ILE A 54 14.01 3.58 -30.31
CA ILE A 54 12.93 4.53 -30.62
C ILE A 54 11.71 4.25 -29.75
N PHE A 55 11.25 3.00 -29.71
CA PHE A 55 10.05 2.61 -28.95
C PHE A 55 10.25 2.80 -27.45
N SER A 56 11.46 2.63 -26.91
CA SER A 56 11.73 2.88 -25.49
C SER A 56 11.48 4.32 -25.03
N GLN A 57 11.38 5.29 -25.95
CA GLN A 57 11.07 6.69 -25.67
C GLN A 57 9.57 6.99 -25.63
N LEU A 58 8.72 6.02 -26.02
CA LEU A 58 7.27 6.19 -26.08
C LEU A 58 6.63 5.84 -24.74
N ASP A 59 5.51 6.51 -24.45
CA ASP A 59 4.67 6.15 -23.30
C ASP A 59 4.01 4.77 -23.55
N PRO A 60 3.74 3.98 -22.49
CA PRO A 60 3.16 2.65 -22.58
C PRO A 60 1.86 2.53 -23.37
N ILE A 61 1.04 3.59 -23.32
CA ILE A 61 -0.23 3.64 -24.04
C ILE A 61 0.03 3.55 -25.54
N TYR A 62 0.98 4.35 -26.04
CA TYR A 62 1.39 4.28 -27.44
C TYR A 62 2.06 2.94 -27.77
N LEU A 63 2.87 2.38 -26.87
CA LEU A 63 3.49 1.06 -27.05
C LEU A 63 2.45 -0.03 -27.32
N ASN A 64 1.32 -0.03 -26.60
CA ASN A 64 0.25 -0.99 -26.83
C ASN A 64 -0.45 -0.79 -28.18
N THR A 65 -0.67 0.45 -28.59
CA THR A 65 -1.29 0.74 -29.89
C THR A 65 -0.40 0.34 -31.04
N ILE A 66 0.90 0.68 -30.98
CA ILE A 66 1.83 0.40 -32.07
C ILE A 66 2.21 -1.09 -32.16
N ARG A 67 1.97 -1.86 -31.10
CA ARG A 67 2.10 -3.34 -31.09
C ARG A 67 1.27 -3.99 -32.18
N LEU A 68 0.10 -3.41 -32.49
CA LEU A 68 -0.85 -3.94 -33.46
C LEU A 68 -0.47 -3.63 -34.92
N VAL A 69 0.60 -2.87 -35.17
CA VAL A 69 0.99 -2.43 -36.53
C VAL A 69 1.54 -3.58 -37.36
N CYS A 70 2.53 -4.32 -36.85
CA CYS A 70 3.07 -5.49 -37.54
C CYS A 70 3.86 -6.42 -36.59
N LYS A 71 4.14 -7.65 -37.03
CA LYS A 71 4.89 -8.65 -36.24
C LYS A 71 6.30 -8.18 -35.84
N LYS A 72 6.96 -7.38 -36.69
CA LYS A 72 8.31 -6.85 -36.38
C LYS A 72 8.25 -5.87 -35.21
N TRP A 73 7.21 -5.04 -35.15
CA TRP A 73 7.02 -4.06 -34.09
C TRP A 73 6.60 -4.75 -32.80
N ASP A 74 5.68 -5.71 -32.88
CA ASP A 74 5.30 -6.55 -31.75
C ASP A 74 6.52 -7.24 -31.12
N TYR A 75 7.40 -7.82 -31.95
CA TYR A 75 8.66 -8.39 -31.47
C TYR A 75 9.57 -7.36 -30.78
N ALA A 76 9.70 -6.15 -31.33
CA ALA A 76 10.50 -5.08 -30.74
C ALA A 76 9.93 -4.58 -29.40
N ILE A 77 8.60 -4.54 -29.27
CA ILE A 77 7.90 -4.01 -28.09
C ILE A 77 7.90 -5.03 -26.96
N ASN A 78 7.72 -6.32 -27.27
CA ASN A 78 7.78 -7.39 -26.28
C ASN A 78 9.22 -7.67 -25.81
N ASP A 79 10.21 -7.00 -26.39
CA ASP A 79 11.58 -7.03 -25.90
C ASP A 79 11.71 -6.40 -24.51
N LYS A 80 12.48 -7.07 -23.64
CA LYS A 80 12.69 -6.65 -22.25
C LYS A 80 13.37 -5.29 -22.15
N GLU A 81 14.29 -4.98 -23.07
CA GLU A 81 15.07 -3.75 -23.05
C GLU A 81 14.19 -2.53 -23.34
N THR A 82 13.20 -2.67 -24.24
CA THR A 82 12.20 -1.63 -24.55
C THR A 82 11.48 -1.17 -23.27
N TRP A 83 10.88 -2.12 -22.54
CA TRP A 83 10.15 -1.82 -21.31
C TRP A 83 11.06 -1.37 -20.17
N THR A 84 12.26 -1.94 -20.03
CA THR A 84 13.21 -1.54 -18.99
C THR A 84 13.66 -0.08 -19.17
N LYS A 85 13.99 0.32 -20.41
CA LYS A 85 14.39 1.69 -20.72
C LYS A 85 13.24 2.68 -20.55
N SER A 86 12.06 2.35 -21.06
CA SER A 86 10.86 3.19 -20.89
C SER A 86 10.52 3.38 -19.40
N PHE A 87 10.58 2.31 -18.60
CA PHE A 87 10.34 2.37 -17.16
C PHE A 87 11.33 3.30 -16.44
N ASN A 88 12.63 3.14 -16.72
CA ASN A 88 13.67 3.98 -16.11
C ASN A 88 13.51 5.45 -16.53
N LEU A 89 13.14 5.73 -17.78
CA LEU A 89 12.92 7.09 -18.26
C LEU A 89 11.73 7.75 -17.56
N LYS A 90 10.65 6.99 -17.29
CA LYS A 90 9.46 7.53 -16.65
C LYS A 90 9.63 7.78 -15.15
N PHE A 91 10.20 6.81 -14.43
CA PHE A 91 10.22 6.81 -12.97
C PHE A 91 11.57 7.22 -12.38
N ASN A 92 12.62 7.32 -13.19
CA ASN A 92 14.00 7.59 -12.76
C ASN A 92 14.44 6.64 -11.63
N THR A 93 14.05 5.36 -11.73
CA THR A 93 14.32 4.37 -10.70
C THR A 93 15.79 3.95 -10.69
N PRO A 94 16.40 3.75 -9.52
CA PRO A 94 17.72 3.15 -9.40
C PRO A 94 17.73 1.72 -9.94
N LYS A 95 18.92 1.13 -10.13
CA LYS A 95 19.06 -0.26 -10.63
C LYS A 95 18.39 -1.30 -9.74
N ILE A 96 18.34 -1.04 -8.44
CA ILE A 96 17.70 -1.89 -7.43
C ILE A 96 16.59 -1.07 -6.80
N PHE A 97 15.36 -1.56 -6.84
CA PHE A 97 14.18 -0.87 -6.31
C PHE A 97 13.11 -1.89 -5.87
N PRO A 98 12.19 -1.51 -4.98
CA PRO A 98 11.09 -2.39 -4.59
C PRO A 98 10.09 -2.57 -5.74
N SER A 99 9.91 -3.81 -6.19
CA SER A 99 8.77 -4.17 -7.05
C SER A 99 7.45 -4.09 -6.27
N LEU A 100 6.41 -3.61 -6.94
CA LEU A 100 5.05 -3.55 -6.42
C LEU A 100 4.29 -4.86 -6.71
N THR A 101 4.55 -5.47 -7.86
CA THR A 101 3.87 -6.68 -8.33
C THR A 101 4.54 -7.98 -7.87
N ASN A 102 5.81 -7.92 -7.49
CA ASN A 102 6.71 -9.08 -7.31
C ASN A 102 6.79 -9.97 -8.56
N SER A 103 6.60 -9.38 -9.75
CA SER A 103 6.64 -10.05 -11.05
C SER A 103 8.04 -9.96 -11.67
N ILE A 104 8.29 -10.85 -12.64
CA ILE A 104 9.43 -10.76 -13.58
C ILE A 104 9.06 -9.98 -14.85
N ASN A 105 7.77 -9.69 -15.08
CA ASN A 105 7.25 -9.00 -16.26
C ASN A 105 7.27 -7.46 -16.08
N TRP A 106 8.10 -6.79 -16.88
CA TRP A 106 8.31 -5.33 -16.82
C TRP A 106 7.07 -4.55 -17.18
N MET A 107 6.27 -5.06 -18.11
CA MET A 107 5.01 -4.46 -18.52
C MET A 107 4.03 -4.39 -17.35
N SER A 108 3.82 -5.51 -16.65
CA SER A 108 2.93 -5.58 -15.48
C SER A 108 3.38 -4.63 -14.35
N GLU A 109 4.69 -4.58 -14.07
CA GLU A 109 5.23 -3.66 -13.05
C GLU A 109 5.04 -2.18 -13.44
N TYR A 110 5.24 -1.85 -14.72
CA TYR A 110 5.04 -0.50 -15.24
C TYR A 110 3.58 -0.07 -15.02
N PHE A 111 2.61 -0.82 -15.54
CA PHE A 111 1.20 -0.45 -15.45
C PHE A 111 0.69 -0.46 -14.01
N ALA A 112 1.12 -1.43 -13.18
CA ALA A 112 0.78 -1.44 -11.77
C ALA A 112 1.27 -0.16 -11.07
N ARG A 113 2.52 0.25 -11.31
CA ARG A 113 3.09 1.48 -10.72
C ARG A 113 2.37 2.73 -11.20
N LEU A 114 2.05 2.84 -12.48
CA LEU A 114 1.24 3.94 -13.01
C LEU A 114 -0.12 4.01 -12.31
N ASN A 115 -0.83 2.89 -12.22
CA ASN A 115 -2.16 2.84 -11.61
C ASN A 115 -2.11 3.22 -10.12
N ILE A 116 -1.13 2.69 -9.39
CA ILE A 116 -0.96 2.99 -7.95
C ILE A 116 -0.62 4.48 -7.75
N LEU A 117 0.31 5.04 -8.52
CA LEU A 117 0.64 6.48 -8.45
C LEU A 117 -0.56 7.35 -8.80
N LYS A 118 -1.34 6.95 -9.80
CA LYS A 118 -2.59 7.63 -10.16
C LYS A 118 -3.59 7.59 -9.00
N ASN A 119 -3.78 6.43 -8.36
CA ASN A 119 -4.66 6.29 -7.21
C ASN A 119 -4.22 7.19 -6.05
N TRP A 120 -2.92 7.24 -5.74
CA TRP A 120 -2.38 8.15 -4.73
C TRP A 120 -2.57 9.64 -5.07
N LYS A 121 -2.43 10.01 -6.36
CA LYS A 121 -2.47 11.40 -6.80
C LYS A 121 -3.89 11.93 -7.02
N ARG A 122 -4.74 11.16 -7.70
CA ARG A 122 -6.07 11.56 -8.19
C ARG A 122 -7.21 10.63 -7.79
N GLY A 123 -6.93 9.47 -7.19
CA GLY A 123 -7.99 8.54 -6.77
C GLY A 123 -8.99 9.15 -5.80
N LYS A 124 -10.26 8.69 -5.87
CA LYS A 124 -11.32 9.07 -4.93
C LYS A 124 -10.86 8.77 -3.50
N SER A 125 -11.14 9.69 -2.57
CA SER A 125 -10.63 9.60 -1.19
C SER A 125 -11.72 9.23 -0.20
N LEU A 126 -11.49 8.18 0.58
CA LEU A 126 -12.26 7.85 1.77
C LEU A 126 -11.43 8.22 3.00
N HIS A 127 -12.01 9.04 3.87
CA HIS A 127 -11.41 9.39 5.16
C HIS A 127 -12.37 9.07 6.29
N GLN A 128 -11.89 8.35 7.30
CA GLN A 128 -12.66 8.04 8.51
C GLN A 128 -11.90 8.54 9.74
N PHE A 129 -12.62 9.23 10.61
CA PHE A 129 -12.08 9.84 11.82
C PHE A 129 -12.78 9.29 13.05
N TYR A 130 -12.00 8.78 14.00
CA TYR A 130 -12.54 8.31 15.27
C TYR A 130 -11.61 8.64 16.45
N ARG A 131 -12.22 8.72 17.63
CA ARG A 131 -11.52 8.95 18.90
C ARG A 131 -11.26 7.62 19.59
N LEU A 132 -10.09 7.48 20.18
CA LEU A 132 -9.77 6.38 21.07
C LEU A 132 -10.44 6.57 22.43
N ILE A 133 -11.03 5.50 22.95
CA ILE A 133 -11.58 5.46 24.31
C ILE A 133 -10.45 5.55 25.33
N ASN A 134 -10.67 6.36 26.38
CA ASN A 134 -9.81 6.48 27.57
C ASN A 134 -8.33 6.80 27.29
N ASN A 135 -8.06 7.47 26.17
CA ASN A 135 -6.73 7.97 25.82
C ASN A 135 -6.62 9.50 25.96
N GLU A 136 -7.22 10.06 27.02
CA GLU A 136 -7.28 11.51 27.23
C GLU A 136 -5.91 12.16 27.36
N TYR A 137 -4.92 11.40 27.83
CA TYR A 137 -3.54 11.83 27.99
C TYR A 137 -2.71 11.74 26.70
N ARG A 138 -3.23 11.12 25.64
CA ARG A 138 -2.65 11.12 24.28
C ARG A 138 -1.22 10.56 24.16
N PHE A 139 -0.80 9.77 25.14
CA PHE A 139 0.48 9.08 25.11
C PHE A 139 0.35 7.79 24.31
N ASN A 140 0.83 7.81 23.06
CA ASN A 140 0.93 6.62 22.22
C ASN A 140 2.40 6.28 22.02
N ASP A 141 2.91 5.35 22.82
CA ASP A 141 4.30 4.91 22.73
C ASP A 141 4.46 3.80 21.70
N MET A 142 3.48 2.90 21.60
CA MET A 142 3.50 1.79 20.66
C MET A 142 2.13 1.60 20.00
N THR A 143 2.12 1.48 18.68
CA THR A 143 0.92 1.22 17.87
C THR A 143 1.16 0.03 16.95
N ILE A 144 0.28 -0.96 17.02
CA ILE A 144 0.23 -2.07 16.05
C ILE A 144 -1.06 -1.98 15.25
N SER A 145 -0.96 -2.26 13.95
CA SER A 145 -2.10 -2.27 13.04
C SER A 145 -1.99 -3.41 12.04
N ASP A 146 -3.14 -4.02 11.74
CA ASP A 146 -3.32 -5.08 10.77
C ASP A 146 -4.48 -4.72 9.87
N PHE A 147 -4.15 -4.38 8.63
CA PHE A 147 -5.11 -3.99 7.60
C PHE A 147 -5.94 -5.18 7.12
N LYS A 148 -5.42 -6.42 7.23
CA LYS A 148 -6.13 -7.61 6.78
C LYS A 148 -7.24 -8.02 7.74
N SER A 149 -7.00 -7.90 9.05
CA SER A 149 -7.98 -8.21 10.09
C SER A 149 -8.77 -6.99 10.61
N ASP A 150 -8.58 -5.81 9.99
CA ASP A 150 -9.20 -4.55 10.43
C ASP A 150 -8.98 -4.27 11.93
N ARG A 151 -7.76 -4.47 12.45
CA ARG A 151 -7.47 -4.36 13.88
C ARG A 151 -6.34 -3.38 14.19
N ILE A 152 -6.61 -2.46 15.12
CA ILE A 152 -5.60 -1.57 15.71
C ILE A 152 -5.49 -1.81 17.22
N MET A 153 -4.27 -1.67 17.75
CA MET A 153 -4.01 -1.68 19.19
C MET A 153 -2.91 -0.69 19.52
N ILE A 154 -3.12 0.08 20.59
CA ILE A 154 -2.24 1.17 21.02
C ILE A 154 -1.94 0.97 22.50
N PHE A 155 -0.66 1.09 22.85
CA PHE A 155 -0.16 0.97 24.21
C PHE A 155 0.48 2.29 24.65
N SER A 156 0.14 2.70 25.87
CA SER A 156 0.74 3.83 26.57
C SER A 156 1.69 3.34 27.65
N LYS A 157 2.98 3.61 27.51
CA LYS A 157 4.04 3.23 28.47
C LYS A 157 3.85 3.94 29.81
N ARG A 158 3.46 5.22 29.78
CA ARG A 158 3.31 6.05 30.99
C ARG A 158 2.17 5.58 31.91
N HIS A 159 1.04 5.18 31.32
CA HIS A 159 -0.15 4.78 32.06
C HIS A 159 -0.40 3.27 32.05
N GLY A 160 0.30 2.50 31.21
CA GLY A 160 0.11 1.06 31.01
C GLY A 160 -1.22 0.68 30.38
N ASN A 161 -1.92 1.66 29.82
CA ASN A 161 -3.21 1.47 29.20
C ASN A 161 -3.06 0.90 27.80
N ILE A 162 -3.95 -0.02 27.44
CA ILE A 162 -4.05 -0.55 26.08
C ILE A 162 -5.45 -0.24 25.56
N THR A 163 -5.52 0.33 24.38
CA THR A 163 -6.77 0.52 23.64
C THR A 163 -6.68 -0.26 22.34
N SER A 164 -7.68 -1.07 22.03
CA SER A 164 -7.79 -1.76 20.75
C SER A 164 -9.17 -1.56 20.13
N GLY A 165 -9.30 -1.72 18.82
CA GLY A 165 -10.57 -1.61 18.11
C GLY A 165 -10.42 -1.88 16.61
N ASN A 166 -11.49 -1.60 15.87
CA ASN A 166 -11.48 -1.70 14.42
C ASN A 166 -10.64 -0.58 13.80
N LEU A 167 -9.82 -0.91 12.80
CA LEU A 167 -8.87 -0.01 12.15
C LEU A 167 -9.57 1.04 11.27
N MET A 168 -10.58 0.63 10.50
CA MET A 168 -11.26 1.51 9.54
C MET A 168 -12.14 2.55 10.25
N ASN A 169 -13.05 2.08 11.11
CA ASN A 169 -14.15 2.90 11.64
C ASN A 169 -14.06 3.17 13.15
N GLY A 170 -13.11 2.55 13.86
CA GLY A 170 -12.98 2.70 15.31
C GLY A 170 -14.15 2.15 16.12
N LYS A 171 -14.96 1.24 15.56
CA LYS A 171 -15.99 0.50 16.32
C LYS A 171 -15.34 -0.60 17.17
N ASN A 172 -16.13 -1.21 18.06
CA ASN A 172 -15.72 -2.32 18.93
C ASN A 172 -14.46 -2.05 19.76
N GLN A 173 -14.33 -0.82 20.25
CA GLN A 173 -13.17 -0.46 21.05
C GLN A 173 -13.20 -1.16 22.41
N SER A 174 -12.08 -1.77 22.77
CA SER A 174 -11.82 -2.34 24.09
C SER A 174 -10.67 -1.61 24.76
N PHE A 175 -10.77 -1.46 26.06
CA PHE A 175 -9.78 -0.79 26.89
C PHE A 175 -9.29 -1.75 27.97
N ILE A 176 -7.98 -1.82 28.18
CA ILE A 176 -7.36 -2.60 29.26
C ILE A 176 -6.61 -1.59 30.14
N PRO A 177 -7.07 -1.33 31.37
CA PRO A 177 -6.40 -0.40 32.26
C PRO A 177 -5.00 -0.90 32.65
N GLY A 178 -4.07 0.03 32.74
CA GLY A 178 -2.76 -0.19 33.33
C GLY A 178 -2.83 -0.35 34.85
N GLY A 179 -1.79 -0.95 35.42
CA GLY A 179 -1.60 -0.99 36.87
C GLY A 179 -1.07 0.34 37.40
N THR A 180 -1.17 0.56 38.71
CA THR A 180 -0.47 1.65 39.40
C THR A 180 0.99 1.24 39.62
N ASN A 181 1.95 2.15 39.39
CA ASN A 181 3.41 1.93 39.45
C ASN A 181 4.01 1.07 38.32
N LEU A 182 4.14 1.68 37.15
CA LEU A 182 4.61 0.96 35.98
C LEU A 182 6.12 1.09 35.76
N ASN A 183 6.76 2.24 36.02
CA ASN A 183 8.20 2.48 35.81
C ASN A 183 8.78 1.70 34.62
N ILE A 184 8.01 1.64 33.53
CA ILE A 184 8.34 0.85 32.36
C ILE A 184 9.42 1.64 31.65
N LEU A 185 10.46 0.96 31.18
CA LEU A 185 11.51 1.54 30.34
C LEU A 185 11.38 1.07 28.90
N CYS A 186 11.11 -0.21 28.70
CA CYS A 186 10.94 -0.81 27.39
C CYS A 186 9.70 -1.71 27.37
N SER A 187 9.11 -1.87 26.19
CA SER A 187 7.94 -2.72 26.00
C SER A 187 7.90 -3.24 24.57
N ASP A 188 7.37 -4.44 24.42
CA ASP A 188 7.05 -5.02 23.12
C ASP A 188 5.68 -5.72 23.18
N MET A 189 4.94 -5.70 22.08
CA MET A 189 3.53 -6.13 22.07
C MET A 189 3.15 -6.76 20.73
N ASN A 190 2.43 -7.88 20.84
CA ASN A 190 1.67 -8.45 19.74
C ASN A 190 0.18 -8.43 20.11
N TYR A 191 -0.68 -8.97 19.25
CA TYR A 191 -2.14 -8.96 19.48
C TYR A 191 -2.63 -9.81 20.66
N ASN A 192 -1.76 -10.66 21.22
CA ASN A 192 -2.07 -11.63 22.27
C ASN A 192 -1.38 -11.32 23.60
N TYR A 193 -0.21 -10.70 23.57
CA TYR A 193 0.70 -10.54 24.69
C TYR A 193 1.35 -9.16 24.68
N LEU A 194 1.63 -8.63 25.86
CA LEU A 194 2.44 -7.44 26.08
C LEU A 194 3.54 -7.79 27.07
N VAL A 195 4.79 -7.52 26.72
CA VAL A 195 5.94 -7.69 27.62
C VAL A 195 6.47 -6.31 27.98
N MET A 196 6.75 -6.10 29.27
CA MET A 196 7.22 -4.84 29.82
C MET A 196 8.49 -5.07 30.64
N GLY A 197 9.54 -4.33 30.33
CA GLY A 197 10.75 -4.24 31.14
C GLY A 197 10.73 -2.99 32.01
N LYS A 198 10.99 -3.16 33.30
CA LYS A 198 10.92 -2.08 34.29
C LYS A 198 12.30 -1.57 34.71
N LEU A 199 12.31 -0.37 35.32
CA LEU A 199 13.50 0.25 35.91
C LEU A 199 14.07 -0.55 37.08
N ASP A 200 13.25 -1.34 37.77
CA ASP A 200 13.70 -2.21 38.86
C ASP A 200 14.39 -3.49 38.37
N GLY A 201 14.45 -3.77 37.08
CA GLY A 201 15.00 -5.02 36.55
C GLY A 201 13.99 -6.17 36.48
N GLU A 202 12.70 -5.90 36.67
CA GLU A 202 11.63 -6.89 36.54
C GLU A 202 11.02 -6.93 35.14
N ILE A 203 10.74 -8.15 34.65
CA ILE A 203 9.98 -8.39 33.42
C ILE A 203 8.56 -8.82 33.76
N HIS A 204 7.58 -8.12 33.18
CA HIS A 204 6.17 -8.41 33.34
C HIS A 204 5.56 -8.77 31.98
N LEU A 205 4.97 -9.95 31.88
CA LEU A 205 4.21 -10.41 30.72
C LEU A 205 2.72 -10.34 31.02
N ARG A 206 1.96 -9.67 30.16
CA ARG A 206 0.50 -9.55 30.25
C ARG A 206 -0.15 -10.28 29.08
N ASP A 207 -1.02 -11.24 29.40
CA ASP A 207 -1.86 -11.94 28.41
C ASP A 207 -3.09 -11.08 28.09
N LEU A 208 -3.16 -10.55 26.87
CA LEU A 208 -4.18 -9.61 26.41
C LEU A 208 -5.51 -10.30 26.08
N ASN A 209 -5.49 -11.60 25.80
CA ASN A 209 -6.71 -12.37 25.56
C ASN A 209 -7.49 -12.61 26.87
N LYS A 210 -6.78 -12.69 27.99
CA LYS A 210 -7.38 -12.87 29.33
C LYS A 210 -7.58 -11.55 30.08
N SER A 211 -6.76 -10.54 29.79
CA SER A 211 -6.87 -9.21 30.38
C SER A 211 -8.02 -8.43 29.72
N THR A 212 -9.21 -8.52 30.29
CA THR A 212 -10.39 -7.77 29.80
C THR A 212 -10.86 -6.78 30.85
N SER A 213 -11.31 -5.59 30.41
CA SER A 213 -11.93 -4.56 31.27
C SER A 213 -13.10 -5.09 32.10
N VAL A 214 -13.80 -6.12 31.60
CA VAL A 214 -15.02 -6.64 32.21
C VAL A 214 -14.75 -7.46 33.48
N SER A 215 -13.55 -8.05 33.62
CA SER A 215 -13.30 -9.03 34.68
C SER A 215 -12.41 -8.56 35.82
N ASN A 216 -11.80 -7.37 35.75
CA ASN A 216 -10.70 -6.93 36.63
C ASN A 216 -9.55 -7.95 36.78
N ARG A 217 -9.53 -9.03 35.98
CA ARG A 217 -8.50 -10.05 36.01
C ARG A 217 -7.35 -9.56 35.14
N VAL A 218 -6.33 -9.01 35.79
CA VAL A 218 -5.06 -8.72 35.15
C VAL A 218 -4.24 -10.00 35.18
N SER A 219 -4.18 -10.73 34.07
CA SER A 219 -3.25 -11.84 33.91
C SER A 219 -1.85 -11.29 33.65
N SER A 220 -1.16 -10.90 34.72
CA SER A 220 0.25 -10.49 34.69
C SER A 220 1.10 -11.61 35.27
N LEU A 221 2.02 -12.11 34.48
CA LEU A 221 3.08 -13.03 34.90
C LEU A 221 4.34 -12.20 35.14
N LYS A 222 4.89 -12.31 36.34
CA LYS A 222 6.21 -11.76 36.66
C LYS A 222 7.26 -12.85 36.44
N PHE A 223 8.32 -12.52 35.72
CA PHE A 223 9.40 -13.47 35.50
C PHE A 223 10.19 -13.65 36.82
N PRO A 224 10.58 -14.88 37.16
CA PRO A 224 11.06 -15.22 38.51
C PRO A 224 12.43 -14.61 38.83
N GLU A 225 13.29 -14.45 37.84
CA GLU A 225 14.64 -13.94 38.04
C GLU A 225 14.70 -12.45 37.69
N ARG A 226 15.26 -11.67 38.62
CA ARG A 226 15.44 -10.23 38.47
C ARG A 226 16.76 -9.96 37.75
N GLU A 227 16.77 -8.98 36.86
CA GLU A 227 18.03 -8.47 36.31
C GLU A 227 18.69 -7.54 37.32
N ASN A 228 20.01 -7.65 37.44
CA ASN A 228 20.81 -6.68 38.20
C ASN A 228 20.88 -5.41 37.37
N GLY A 229 19.90 -4.51 37.54
CA GLY A 229 19.82 -3.21 36.88
C GLY A 229 18.58 -3.04 36.00
N PRO A 230 18.36 -1.83 35.45
CA PRO A 230 17.22 -1.53 34.61
C PRO A 230 17.23 -2.29 33.29
N ILE A 231 16.03 -2.65 32.79
CA ILE A 231 15.87 -3.33 31.50
C ILE A 231 15.76 -2.28 30.40
N MET A 232 16.74 -2.27 29.51
CA MET A 232 16.90 -1.25 28.46
C MET A 232 16.18 -1.63 27.17
N SER A 233 16.16 -2.91 26.83
CA SER A 233 15.54 -3.42 25.60
C SER A 233 14.83 -4.74 25.83
N ILE A 234 13.69 -4.93 25.18
CA ILE A 234 12.95 -6.18 25.20
C ILE A 234 12.32 -6.42 23.84
N VAL A 235 12.37 -7.67 23.38
CA VAL A 235 11.74 -8.10 22.13
C VAL A 235 11.03 -9.42 22.36
N MET A 236 9.85 -9.55 21.76
CA MET A 236 9.01 -10.72 21.81
C MET A 236 8.74 -11.29 20.41
N ASN A 237 8.55 -12.59 20.34
CA ASN A 237 8.13 -13.28 19.14
C ASN A 237 6.67 -12.94 18.78
N ASP A 238 6.42 -12.51 17.54
CA ASP A 238 5.08 -12.26 17.02
C ASP A 238 4.21 -13.52 17.01
N THR A 239 4.83 -14.68 16.75
CA THR A 239 4.18 -16.00 16.73
C THR A 239 4.81 -16.89 17.80
N PRO A 240 4.40 -16.75 19.07
CA PRO A 240 5.00 -17.51 20.16
C PRO A 240 4.80 -19.02 19.95
N ASP A 241 5.77 -19.80 20.41
CA ASP A 241 5.73 -21.25 20.28
C ASP A 241 4.55 -21.85 21.06
N ILE A 242 3.69 -22.58 20.35
CA ILE A 242 2.52 -23.25 20.93
C ILE A 242 2.95 -24.22 22.03
N PHE A 243 4.12 -24.85 21.86
CA PHE A 243 4.70 -25.80 22.82
C PHE A 243 5.51 -25.13 23.93
N ARG A 244 5.72 -23.81 23.84
CA ARG A 244 6.36 -22.94 24.86
C ARG A 244 7.74 -23.40 25.31
N ASN A 245 8.46 -24.08 24.44
CA ASN A 245 9.79 -24.61 24.73
C ASN A 245 10.91 -23.77 24.10
N LYS A 246 10.57 -22.97 23.08
CA LYS A 246 11.51 -22.07 22.41
C LYS A 246 11.63 -20.72 23.11
N VAL A 247 12.67 -19.98 22.74
CA VAL A 247 12.88 -18.60 23.18
C VAL A 247 11.81 -17.72 22.52
N ASP A 248 10.93 -17.15 23.33
CA ASP A 248 9.85 -16.27 22.86
C ASP A 248 10.09 -14.82 23.26
N VAL A 249 10.91 -14.56 24.27
CA VAL A 249 11.20 -13.22 24.79
C VAL A 249 12.70 -13.08 25.03
N ILE A 250 13.28 -11.95 24.62
CA ILE A 250 14.69 -11.63 24.83
C ILE A 250 14.76 -10.28 25.52
N SER A 251 15.45 -10.21 26.66
CA SER A 251 15.67 -8.98 27.42
C SER A 251 17.15 -8.59 27.42
N GLY A 252 17.42 -7.29 27.45
CA GLY A 252 18.74 -6.71 27.60
C GLY A 252 18.75 -5.65 28.69
N GLY A 253 19.66 -5.81 29.65
CA GLY A 253 19.82 -4.92 30.79
C GLY A 253 20.93 -3.87 30.60
N TYR A 254 20.92 -2.87 31.48
CA TYR A 254 21.94 -1.81 31.55
C TYR A 254 23.35 -2.36 31.82
N ASN A 255 23.48 -3.42 32.60
CA ASN A 255 24.78 -4.02 32.94
C ASN A 255 25.32 -5.02 31.89
N GLY A 256 24.71 -5.08 30.71
CA GLY A 256 25.15 -6.00 29.64
C GLY A 256 24.68 -7.44 29.79
N ASN A 257 23.70 -7.68 30.66
CA ASN A 257 23.08 -8.98 30.79
C ASN A 257 21.99 -9.13 29.75
N VAL A 258 22.09 -10.15 28.90
CA VAL A 258 21.05 -10.52 27.94
C VAL A 258 20.48 -11.86 28.33
N LYS A 259 19.16 -11.94 28.49
CA LYS A 259 18.48 -13.16 28.91
C LYS A 259 17.43 -13.56 27.88
N CYS A 260 17.41 -14.85 27.56
CA CYS A 260 16.46 -15.48 26.66
C CYS A 260 15.45 -16.29 27.47
N TRP A 261 14.17 -16.01 27.29
CA TRP A 261 13.08 -16.55 28.08
C TRP A 261 12.04 -17.24 27.20
N THR A 262 11.36 -18.22 27.78
CA THR A 262 10.11 -18.74 27.21
C THR A 262 8.94 -17.84 27.62
N LEU A 263 7.81 -17.96 26.93
CA LEU A 263 6.59 -17.23 27.29
C LEU A 263 6.06 -17.56 28.70
N ASN A 264 6.44 -18.72 29.27
CA ASN A 264 6.10 -19.08 30.66
C ASN A 264 7.00 -18.40 31.71
N GLY A 265 7.97 -17.59 31.28
CA GLY A 265 8.95 -16.95 32.16
C GLY A 265 10.10 -17.84 32.58
N ASN A 266 10.30 -18.99 31.93
CA ASN A 266 11.46 -19.84 32.21
C ASN A 266 12.69 -19.29 31.48
N LEU A 267 13.81 -19.17 32.18
CA LEU A 267 15.09 -18.80 31.57
C LEU A 267 15.62 -19.96 30.73
N VAL A 268 15.92 -19.70 29.46
CA VAL A 268 16.56 -20.65 28.54
C VAL A 268 18.07 -20.45 28.54
N LYS A 269 18.53 -19.20 28.44
CA LYS A 269 19.95 -18.85 28.35
C LYS A 269 20.20 -17.43 28.87
N SER A 270 21.37 -17.21 29.46
CA SER A 270 21.90 -15.89 29.80
C SER A 270 23.27 -15.66 29.13
N PHE A 271 23.52 -14.40 28.78
CA PHE A 271 24.78 -13.88 28.27
C PHE A 271 25.20 -12.67 29.08
N GLU A 272 26.50 -12.49 29.29
CA GLU A 272 27.09 -11.34 29.99
C GLU A 272 28.09 -10.68 29.05
N PHE A 273 27.76 -9.48 28.56
CA PHE A 273 28.61 -8.70 27.65
C PHE A 273 29.35 -7.56 28.36
N GLY A 274 28.90 -7.14 29.55
CA GLY A 274 29.54 -6.10 30.35
C GLY A 274 29.36 -4.66 29.84
N GLU A 275 28.58 -4.46 28.77
CA GLU A 275 28.26 -3.15 28.17
C GLU A 275 26.74 -2.93 28.09
N ILE A 276 26.27 -1.68 28.07
CA ILE A 276 24.83 -1.38 28.01
C ILE A 276 24.23 -1.93 26.71
N VAL A 277 23.10 -2.64 26.81
CA VAL A 277 22.36 -3.17 25.66
C VAL A 277 21.26 -2.19 25.26
N TYR A 278 21.48 -1.39 24.22
CA TYR A 278 20.52 -0.36 23.79
C TYR A 278 19.36 -0.94 22.98
N ASN A 279 19.66 -1.85 22.04
CA ASN A 279 18.66 -2.39 21.11
C ASN A 279 18.88 -3.89 20.90
N ILE A 280 17.78 -4.61 20.80
CA ILE A 280 17.73 -6.03 20.43
C ILE A 280 16.80 -6.14 19.23
N LYS A 281 17.16 -6.99 18.26
CA LYS A 281 16.25 -7.45 17.19
C LYS A 281 16.48 -8.93 16.98
N SER A 282 15.40 -9.67 16.73
CA SER A 282 15.47 -11.10 16.44
C SER A 282 14.45 -11.45 15.37
N ASP A 283 14.79 -12.41 14.51
CA ASP A 283 13.82 -13.06 13.61
C ASP A 283 13.12 -14.25 14.28
N PHE A 284 13.51 -14.59 15.52
CA PHE A 284 13.08 -15.75 16.29
C PHE A 284 13.19 -17.08 15.52
N ASN A 285 14.11 -17.15 14.57
CA ASN A 285 14.30 -18.31 13.72
C ASN A 285 15.78 -18.63 13.51
N LYS A 286 16.58 -17.66 13.05
CA LYS A 286 18.00 -17.85 12.71
C LYS A 286 18.93 -16.97 13.52
N PHE A 287 18.59 -15.70 13.75
CA PHE A 287 19.51 -14.70 14.28
C PHE A 287 18.90 -13.84 15.38
N ILE A 288 19.69 -13.60 16.42
CA ILE A 288 19.47 -12.58 17.44
C ILE A 288 20.59 -11.56 17.27
N LEU A 289 20.22 -10.29 17.16
CA LEU A 289 21.13 -9.18 16.96
C LEU A 289 21.04 -8.23 18.15
N LEU A 290 22.19 -7.95 18.74
CA LEU A 290 22.33 -7.10 19.90
C LEU A 290 23.19 -5.90 19.54
N ASN A 291 22.76 -4.72 19.94
CA ASN A 291 23.50 -3.48 19.79
C ASN A 291 23.88 -2.96 21.18
N THR A 292 25.17 -3.05 21.51
CA THR A 292 25.74 -2.53 22.74
C THR A 292 26.26 -1.10 22.55
N GLU A 293 27.03 -0.58 23.50
CA GLU A 293 27.64 0.74 23.43
C GLU A 293 28.70 0.84 22.33
N ASN A 294 29.50 -0.21 22.15
CA ASN A 294 30.64 -0.20 21.22
C ASN A 294 30.50 -1.22 20.08
N ASP A 295 29.72 -2.28 20.28
CA ASP A 295 29.72 -3.46 19.41
C ASP A 295 28.31 -3.94 19.05
N ILE A 296 28.23 -4.63 17.92
CA ILE A 296 27.07 -5.39 17.50
C ILE A 296 27.40 -6.87 17.61
N TYR A 297 26.60 -7.62 18.36
CA TYR A 297 26.74 -9.06 18.47
C TYR A 297 25.68 -9.77 17.64
N VAL A 298 26.13 -10.75 16.86
CA VAL A 298 25.27 -11.65 16.07
C VAL A 298 25.28 -13.01 16.73
N ILE A 299 24.12 -13.45 17.22
CA ILE A 299 23.93 -14.71 17.92
C ILE A 299 23.05 -15.62 17.08
N ASN A 300 23.41 -16.90 17.00
CA ASN A 300 22.58 -17.90 16.34
C ASN A 300 21.39 -18.23 17.25
N TYR A 301 20.16 -18.15 16.74
CA TYR A 301 18.96 -18.44 17.51
C TYR A 301 18.86 -19.93 17.92
N GLN A 302 19.34 -20.86 17.08
CA GLN A 302 19.20 -22.30 17.34
C GLN A 302 20.24 -22.82 18.33
N THR A 303 21.50 -22.39 18.19
CA THR A 303 22.58 -22.84 19.09
C THR A 303 22.74 -21.93 20.31
N LEU A 304 22.21 -20.70 20.26
CA LEU A 304 22.39 -19.67 21.29
C LEU A 304 23.87 -19.40 21.58
N GLU A 305 24.67 -19.38 20.51
CA GLU A 305 26.09 -19.04 20.53
C GLU A 305 26.36 -17.76 19.75
N VAL A 306 27.33 -16.97 20.22
CA VAL A 306 27.78 -15.75 19.54
C VAL A 306 28.56 -16.15 18.30
N ILE A 307 28.02 -15.80 17.12
CA ILE A 307 28.65 -16.08 15.82
C ILE A 307 29.70 -15.00 15.52
N LYS A 308 29.33 -13.72 15.68
CA LYS A 308 30.17 -12.58 15.31
C LYS A 308 30.04 -11.41 16.27
N ARG A 309 31.12 -10.64 16.38
CA ARG A 309 31.21 -9.33 17.02
C ARG A 309 31.67 -8.32 15.98
N ILE A 310 30.92 -7.25 15.80
CA ILE A 310 31.19 -6.21 14.81
C ILE A 310 31.35 -4.88 15.56
N PRO A 311 32.54 -4.24 15.53
CA PRO A 311 32.74 -2.95 16.19
C PRO A 311 31.97 -1.84 15.45
N MET A 312 31.23 -1.02 16.19
CA MET A 312 30.46 0.11 15.61
C MET A 312 31.37 1.26 15.16
N GLY A 313 32.58 1.34 15.72
CA GLY A 313 33.56 2.40 15.43
C GLY A 313 33.12 3.74 16.03
N ASN A 314 33.12 4.80 15.22
CA ASN A 314 32.87 6.19 15.66
C ASN A 314 31.43 6.49 16.11
N ILE A 315 30.54 5.50 16.21
CA ILE A 315 29.19 5.67 16.74
C ILE A 315 29.23 5.22 18.19
N THR A 316 29.67 6.10 19.07
CA THR A 316 29.65 5.88 20.52
C THR A 316 28.59 6.78 21.15
N ILE A 317 27.68 6.20 21.93
CA ILE A 317 26.68 6.95 22.69
C ILE A 317 27.37 7.47 23.94
N GLU A 318 27.67 8.77 24.00
CA GLU A 318 28.39 9.37 25.14
C GLU A 318 27.54 9.31 26.43
N ASN A 319 27.98 8.50 27.40
CA ASN A 319 27.37 8.41 28.73
C ASN A 319 28.01 9.40 29.71
N ALA A 320 27.62 10.68 29.63
CA ALA A 320 28.27 11.76 30.40
C ALA A 320 27.61 12.10 31.76
N GLU A 321 26.47 11.51 32.12
CA GLU A 321 25.70 11.87 33.34
C GLU A 321 25.63 10.76 34.40
N ASP A 322 25.43 11.16 35.66
CA ASP A 322 25.34 10.27 36.82
C ASP A 322 24.10 9.33 36.76
N PRO A 323 24.27 7.99 36.91
CA PRO A 323 23.22 6.98 36.69
C PRO A 323 22.13 6.90 37.78
N ASN A 324 22.12 7.83 38.74
CA ASN A 324 21.25 7.77 39.94
C ASN A 324 19.94 8.54 39.82
N THR A 325 19.66 9.18 38.69
CA THR A 325 18.41 9.92 38.47
C THR A 325 17.48 9.15 37.53
N ALA A 326 16.21 8.93 37.87
CA ALA A 326 15.27 8.23 36.97
C ALA A 326 15.15 8.87 35.58
N HIS A 327 15.33 10.19 35.49
CA HIS A 327 15.36 10.94 34.23
C HIS A 327 16.54 10.58 33.31
N TYR A 328 17.65 10.07 33.86
CA TYR A 328 18.82 9.66 33.10
C TYR A 328 18.50 8.52 32.13
N TYR A 329 17.82 7.48 32.62
CA TYR A 329 17.46 6.32 31.77
C TYR A 329 16.47 6.68 30.67
N ASP A 330 15.53 7.59 30.95
CA ASP A 330 14.63 8.10 29.91
C ASP A 330 15.41 8.88 28.84
N ALA A 331 16.32 9.78 29.25
CA ALA A 331 17.17 10.53 28.31
C ALA A 331 18.03 9.61 27.44
N LEU A 332 18.62 8.57 28.03
CA LEU A 332 19.44 7.57 27.36
C LEU A 332 18.64 6.74 26.34
N ILE A 333 17.36 6.44 26.63
CA ILE A 333 16.45 5.81 25.67
C ILE A 333 16.09 6.76 24.52
N TYR A 334 15.97 8.07 24.77
CA TYR A 334 15.72 9.05 23.70
C TYR A 334 16.94 9.29 22.81
N GLN A 335 18.16 9.17 23.36
CA GLN A 335 19.41 9.38 22.62
C GLN A 335 19.94 8.12 21.93
N LYS A 336 19.31 6.95 22.14
CA LYS A 336 19.76 5.69 21.55
C LYS A 336 19.75 5.76 20.03
N ASN A 337 20.63 4.98 19.40
CA ASN A 337 20.67 4.82 17.96
C ASN A 337 19.39 4.13 17.41
N PHE A 338 19.01 4.50 16.18
CA PHE A 338 18.02 3.75 15.43
C PHE A 338 18.67 2.48 14.90
N PHE A 339 18.06 1.33 15.21
CA PHE A 339 18.59 0.01 14.91
C PHE A 339 17.53 -0.84 14.21
N ASP A 340 17.78 -1.12 12.94
CA ASP A 340 16.88 -1.83 12.03
C ASP A 340 17.63 -2.93 11.27
N VAL A 341 16.93 -3.97 10.84
CA VAL A 341 17.56 -5.16 10.27
C VAL A 341 16.77 -5.70 9.07
N ASP A 342 17.49 -6.00 8.00
CA ASP A 342 17.01 -6.78 6.86
C ASP A 342 17.63 -8.19 6.89
N TYR A 343 16.90 -9.15 7.47
CA TYR A 343 17.38 -10.53 7.62
C TYR A 343 17.62 -11.23 6.28
N ALA A 344 16.88 -10.85 5.24
CA ALA A 344 16.97 -11.48 3.92
C ALA A 344 18.28 -11.17 3.18
N SER A 345 18.87 -9.99 3.42
CA SER A 345 20.19 -9.61 2.89
C SER A 345 21.30 -9.69 3.94
N HIS A 346 20.97 -10.10 5.17
CA HIS A 346 21.88 -10.10 6.32
C HIS A 346 22.48 -8.71 6.60
N SER A 347 21.67 -7.65 6.43
CA SER A 347 22.11 -6.26 6.61
C SER A 347 21.54 -5.66 7.89
N ILE A 348 22.41 -5.01 8.67
CA ILE A 348 22.09 -4.30 9.90
C ILE A 348 22.26 -2.81 9.64
N ILE A 349 21.27 -2.02 9.97
CA ILE A 349 21.21 -0.58 9.71
C ILE A 349 21.29 0.14 11.04
N ILE A 350 22.25 1.05 11.15
CA ILE A 350 22.43 1.92 12.30
C ILE A 350 22.38 3.37 11.83
N SER A 351 21.51 4.17 12.45
CA SER A 351 21.46 5.60 12.23
C SER A 351 21.58 6.31 13.58
N HIS A 352 22.59 7.16 13.73
CA HIS A 352 22.83 7.92 14.95
C HIS A 352 23.51 9.25 14.63
N LEU A 353 23.02 10.33 15.23
CA LEU A 353 23.48 11.69 14.98
C LEU A 353 23.54 12.01 13.48
N SER A 354 24.71 12.31 12.92
CA SER A 354 24.91 12.60 11.50
C SER A 354 25.39 11.40 10.68
N VAL A 355 25.44 10.19 11.26
CA VAL A 355 26.04 9.01 10.62
C VAL A 355 25.01 7.91 10.39
N ILE A 356 25.00 7.38 9.17
CA ILE A 356 24.24 6.19 8.77
C ILE A 356 25.25 5.11 8.37
N LYS A 357 25.13 3.92 8.96
CA LYS A 357 25.95 2.77 8.63
C LYS A 357 25.10 1.56 8.33
N VAL A 358 25.54 0.75 7.36
CA VAL A 358 24.97 -0.55 7.06
C VAL A 358 26.06 -1.61 7.09
N PHE A 359 25.89 -2.61 7.95
CA PHE A 359 26.81 -3.73 8.08
C PHE A 359 26.15 -4.99 7.54
N ASN A 360 26.82 -5.65 6.61
CA ASN A 360 26.41 -6.99 6.19
C ASN A 360 27.15 -8.03 7.04
N PHE A 361 26.45 -8.75 7.91
CA PHE A 361 27.12 -9.67 8.84
C PHE A 361 27.54 -11.01 8.21
N GLU A 362 27.08 -11.33 7.00
CA GLU A 362 27.55 -12.52 6.28
C GLU A 362 28.81 -12.22 5.48
N THR A 363 28.78 -11.13 4.70
CA THR A 363 29.86 -10.74 3.77
C THR A 363 30.88 -9.75 4.35
N GLU A 364 30.64 -9.24 5.55
CA GLU A 364 31.50 -8.26 6.26
C GLU A 364 31.72 -6.96 5.48
N ARG A 365 30.77 -6.63 4.59
CA ARG A 365 30.76 -5.34 3.89
C ARG A 365 30.13 -4.27 4.77
N GLU A 366 30.82 -3.15 4.90
CA GLU A 366 30.32 -1.92 5.52
C GLU A 366 30.02 -0.88 4.44
N ARG A 367 28.91 -0.17 4.62
CA ARG A 367 28.59 1.05 3.86
C ARG A 367 28.28 2.17 4.82
N GLN A 368 28.72 3.36 4.51
CA GLN A 368 28.53 4.53 5.37
C GLN A 368 28.05 5.74 4.57
N LEU A 369 27.27 6.58 5.21
CA LEU A 369 26.99 7.95 4.79
C LEU A 369 27.14 8.87 6.00
N ILE A 370 27.95 9.90 5.83
CA ILE A 370 28.14 10.98 6.80
C ILE A 370 27.38 12.18 6.26
N LEU A 371 26.42 12.66 7.04
CA LEU A 371 25.67 13.87 6.75
C LEU A 371 26.51 15.11 7.07
N PRO A 372 26.18 16.28 6.49
CA PRO A 372 26.84 17.53 6.83
C PRO A 372 26.78 17.81 8.34
N ASP A 373 27.82 18.45 8.89
CA ASP A 373 28.07 18.59 10.33
C ASP A 373 26.90 19.19 11.14
N ASP A 374 26.04 19.99 10.51
CA ASP A 374 24.89 20.65 11.15
C ASP A 374 23.61 19.79 11.14
N THR A 375 23.63 18.62 10.51
CA THR A 375 22.43 17.82 10.24
C THR A 375 22.39 16.53 11.05
N ILE A 376 21.34 16.39 11.87
CA ILE A 376 21.13 15.28 12.78
C ILE A 376 19.92 14.46 12.35
N ILE A 377 19.98 13.14 12.48
CA ILE A 377 18.87 12.23 12.18
C ILE A 377 17.88 12.26 13.35
N MET A 378 16.67 12.75 13.07
CA MET A 378 15.58 12.86 14.03
C MET A 378 14.73 11.60 14.09
N LYS A 379 14.54 10.93 12.94
CA LYS A 379 13.76 9.69 12.85
C LYS A 379 14.23 8.83 11.69
N SER A 380 14.17 7.51 11.86
CA SER A 380 14.48 6.56 10.80
C SER A 380 13.35 5.57 10.64
N GLN A 381 13.02 5.21 9.40
CA GLN A 381 11.90 4.34 9.10
C GLN A 381 12.21 3.44 7.90
N MET A 382 12.09 2.13 8.11
CA MET A 382 12.13 1.15 7.03
C MET A 382 10.81 1.13 6.26
N GLN A 383 10.90 0.81 4.96
CA GLN A 383 9.75 0.58 4.10
C GLN A 383 8.74 -0.38 4.76
N THR A 384 7.48 0.03 4.77
CA THR A 384 6.39 -0.83 5.26
C THR A 384 6.16 -1.95 4.26
N VAL A 385 6.52 -3.17 4.65
CA VAL A 385 6.42 -4.38 3.81
C VAL A 385 5.82 -5.54 4.61
N ARG A 386 5.38 -6.58 3.90
CA ARG A 386 4.99 -7.85 4.55
C ARG A 386 6.22 -8.47 5.23
N PRO A 387 6.08 -9.09 6.42
CA PRO A 387 7.20 -9.71 7.13
C PRO A 387 8.00 -10.69 6.27
N SER A 388 7.34 -11.43 5.38
CA SER A 388 7.99 -12.38 4.46
C SER A 388 9.08 -11.77 3.58
N LYS A 389 8.96 -10.48 3.21
CA LYS A 389 9.94 -9.77 2.39
C LYS A 389 11.21 -9.40 3.19
N ILE A 390 11.09 -9.23 4.51
CA ILE A 390 12.23 -8.95 5.39
C ILE A 390 13.03 -10.25 5.64
N TYR A 391 12.38 -11.42 5.56
CA TYR A 391 13.03 -12.71 5.79
C TYR A 391 13.57 -13.38 4.52
N ASN A 392 12.92 -13.18 3.37
CA ASN A 392 13.29 -13.82 2.11
C ASN A 392 13.50 -12.78 1.01
N ARG A 393 14.67 -12.83 0.35
CA ARG A 393 15.00 -11.99 -0.81
C ARG A 393 14.82 -12.81 -2.08
N ASN A 394 14.12 -12.25 -3.05
CA ASN A 394 14.03 -12.85 -4.38
C ASN A 394 14.76 -11.97 -5.42
N PRO A 395 16.00 -12.28 -5.82
CA PRO A 395 16.73 -11.43 -6.77
C PRO A 395 16.21 -11.51 -8.22
N SER A 396 15.34 -12.47 -8.55
CA SER A 396 14.84 -12.66 -9.92
C SER A 396 13.73 -11.68 -10.30
N ILE A 397 13.04 -11.10 -9.31
CA ILE A 397 11.98 -10.12 -9.56
C ILE A 397 12.54 -8.79 -10.04
N ILE A 398 11.67 -8.01 -10.68
CA ILE A 398 12.02 -6.67 -11.16
C ILE A 398 12.51 -5.79 -10.02
N GLY A 399 13.52 -4.96 -10.31
CA GLY A 399 14.19 -4.15 -9.30
C GLY A 399 15.03 -4.96 -8.29
N LYS A 400 15.25 -6.27 -8.52
CA LYS A 400 16.08 -7.16 -7.69
C LYS A 400 15.69 -7.15 -6.21
N ASP A 401 14.40 -6.98 -5.95
CA ASP A 401 13.80 -6.94 -4.62
C ASP A 401 14.42 -5.89 -3.69
N GLY A 402 14.49 -4.64 -4.16
CA GLY A 402 14.97 -3.52 -3.34
C GLY A 402 14.11 -3.30 -2.09
N LEU A 403 14.73 -2.69 -1.08
CA LEU A 403 14.10 -2.35 0.18
C LEU A 403 14.54 -0.94 0.59
N LEU A 404 13.58 -0.03 0.73
CA LEU A 404 13.86 1.37 0.95
C LEU A 404 13.96 1.70 2.45
N TYR A 405 14.77 2.70 2.74
CA TYR A 405 14.91 3.29 4.06
C TYR A 405 14.83 4.80 3.94
N ALA A 406 14.17 5.43 4.91
CA ALA A 406 14.07 6.88 4.97
C ALA A 406 14.56 7.41 6.31
N ASN A 407 15.26 8.53 6.27
CA ASN A 407 15.71 9.27 7.44
C ASN A 407 15.16 10.69 7.39
N LEU A 408 14.51 11.11 8.47
CA LEU A 408 14.13 12.49 8.73
C LEU A 408 15.29 13.20 9.42
N LEU A 409 15.66 14.36 8.89
CA LEU A 409 16.79 15.16 9.33
C LEU A 409 16.33 16.39 10.13
N SER A 410 17.24 17.00 10.87
CA SER A 410 16.99 18.19 11.71
C SER A 410 16.68 19.45 10.91
N ASP A 411 17.01 19.50 9.62
CA ASP A 411 16.64 20.56 8.68
C ASP A 411 15.23 20.36 8.06
N ASP A 412 14.40 19.51 8.68
CA ASP A 412 13.09 19.04 8.21
C ASP A 412 13.11 18.29 6.86
N SER A 413 14.30 18.04 6.29
CA SER A 413 14.41 17.29 5.05
C SER A 413 14.35 15.78 5.28
N VAL A 414 13.93 15.05 4.26
CA VAL A 414 13.85 13.59 4.28
C VAL A 414 14.70 13.03 3.16
N ILE A 415 15.64 12.16 3.52
CA ILE A 415 16.44 11.40 2.56
C ILE A 415 15.91 9.98 2.44
N ILE A 416 15.93 9.43 1.23
CA ILE A 416 15.51 8.07 0.93
C ILE A 416 16.64 7.35 0.19
N TRP A 417 16.96 6.14 0.59
CA TRP A 417 18.01 5.31 -0.01
C TRP A 417 17.64 3.82 0.04
N ASN A 418 18.43 2.96 -0.64
CA ASN A 418 18.16 1.53 -0.73
C ASN A 418 19.12 0.68 0.12
N ILE A 419 18.54 -0.15 1.00
CA ILE A 419 19.26 -1.06 1.88
C ILE A 419 19.97 -2.16 1.09
N ARG A 420 19.39 -2.65 0.00
CA ARG A 420 19.88 -3.84 -0.71
C ARG A 420 20.80 -3.52 -1.89
N GLU A 421 21.28 -2.29 -1.96
CA GLU A 421 22.21 -1.85 -3.00
C GLU A 421 23.64 -2.31 -2.74
N ASP A 422 24.35 -2.72 -3.79
CA ASP A 422 25.70 -3.30 -3.69
C ASP A 422 26.83 -2.24 -3.75
N SER A 423 26.49 -0.95 -3.58
CA SER A 423 27.44 0.18 -3.59
C SER A 423 28.39 0.14 -2.38
N LYS A 424 29.53 0.85 -2.46
CA LYS A 424 30.44 1.01 -1.31
C LYS A 424 29.92 2.05 -0.32
N ASP A 425 29.39 3.14 -0.85
CA ASP A 425 28.82 4.24 -0.08
C ASP A 425 27.29 4.23 -0.18
N ILE A 426 26.62 4.80 0.81
CA ILE A 426 25.16 4.93 0.76
C ILE A 426 24.84 6.20 -0.03
N GLU A 427 24.25 6.04 -1.22
CA GLU A 427 23.81 7.14 -2.07
C GLU A 427 22.31 7.39 -1.87
N PRO A 428 21.91 8.60 -1.43
CA PRO A 428 20.50 8.98 -1.39
C PRO A 428 19.90 8.99 -2.80
N ILE A 429 18.76 8.31 -2.98
CA ILE A 429 17.96 8.33 -4.21
C ILE A 429 17.36 9.73 -4.39
N VAL A 430 16.78 10.28 -3.31
CA VAL A 430 16.16 11.59 -3.32
C VAL A 430 16.26 12.25 -1.95
N LYS A 431 16.38 13.58 -1.95
CA LYS A 431 16.23 14.46 -0.79
C LYS A 431 14.97 15.31 -1.00
N ILE A 432 14.02 15.22 -0.07
CA ILE A 432 12.74 15.91 -0.12
C ILE A 432 12.74 17.00 0.95
N HIS A 433 12.37 18.22 0.56
CA HIS A 433 12.07 19.31 1.50
C HIS A 433 10.55 19.48 1.56
N PRO A 434 9.88 18.90 2.58
CA PRO A 434 8.43 18.94 2.67
C PRO A 434 7.96 20.34 3.02
N ASP A 435 6.97 20.84 2.27
CA ASP A 435 6.25 22.07 2.61
C ASP A 435 4.92 21.70 3.26
N LEU A 436 4.90 21.66 4.60
CA LEU A 436 3.69 21.41 5.38
C LEU A 436 3.00 22.75 5.63
N GLN A 437 1.96 23.05 4.84
CA GLN A 437 1.23 24.32 4.86
C GLN A 437 0.34 24.48 6.12
N HIS A 438 0.92 24.43 7.31
CA HIS A 438 0.20 24.52 8.59
C HIS A 438 -0.65 25.79 8.71
N ILE A 439 -0.22 26.90 8.08
CA ILE A 439 -0.95 28.18 8.02
C ILE A 439 -2.37 27.99 7.50
N LYS A 440 -2.56 27.13 6.48
CA LYS A 440 -3.85 26.86 5.84
C LYS A 440 -4.88 26.29 6.81
N TYR A 441 -4.43 25.55 7.82
CA TYR A 441 -5.30 24.85 8.77
C TYR A 441 -5.49 25.64 10.06
N SER A 442 -4.41 26.22 10.60
CA SER A 442 -4.49 27.09 11.75
C SER A 442 -3.26 27.99 11.87
N ILE A 443 -3.50 29.29 11.88
CA ILE A 443 -2.47 30.31 12.10
C ILE A 443 -1.84 30.15 13.49
N SER A 444 -2.64 29.80 14.51
CA SER A 444 -2.13 29.63 15.88
C SER A 444 -1.13 28.48 16.01
N ILE A 445 -1.32 27.40 15.25
CA ILE A 445 -0.42 26.25 15.20
C ILE A 445 0.89 26.65 14.54
N TYR A 446 0.81 27.30 13.38
CA TYR A 446 1.99 27.76 12.66
C TYR A 446 2.84 28.72 13.51
N GLU A 447 2.20 29.69 14.17
CA GLU A 447 2.90 30.57 15.10
C GLU A 447 3.49 29.82 16.29
N ALA A 448 2.80 28.80 16.83
CA ALA A 448 3.32 28.01 17.95
C ALA A 448 4.57 27.21 17.56
N ILE A 449 4.61 26.64 16.35
CA ILE A 449 5.77 25.92 15.82
C ILE A 449 6.95 26.88 15.67
N ASN A 450 6.75 28.01 15.01
CA ASN A 450 7.81 28.99 14.75
C ASN A 450 8.33 29.66 16.02
N ARG A 451 7.44 30.05 16.94
CA ARG A 451 7.85 30.67 18.22
C ARG A 451 8.65 29.73 19.10
N ARG A 452 8.42 28.42 19.00
CA ARG A 452 9.11 27.39 19.79
C ARG A 452 10.28 26.74 19.05
N ALA A 453 10.55 27.15 17.80
CA ALA A 453 11.56 26.55 16.93
C ALA A 453 11.44 25.00 16.87
N LEU A 454 10.21 24.51 16.76
CA LEU A 454 9.94 23.07 16.66
C LEU A 454 10.10 22.59 15.21
N PRO A 455 10.56 21.33 14.99
CA PRO A 455 10.65 20.75 13.65
C PRO A 455 9.24 20.67 13.04
N GLN A 456 9.07 21.03 11.78
CA GLN A 456 7.76 20.97 11.13
C GLN A 456 7.28 19.54 10.93
N VAL A 457 8.23 18.62 10.68
CA VAL A 457 7.95 17.20 10.45
C VAL A 457 8.14 16.42 11.75
N THR A 458 7.16 15.59 12.08
CA THR A 458 7.19 14.76 13.29
C THR A 458 7.39 13.29 12.99
N THR A 459 6.90 12.81 11.84
CA THR A 459 6.98 11.40 11.48
C THR A 459 6.93 11.16 9.98
N ILE A 460 7.48 10.02 9.58
CA ILE A 460 7.50 9.57 8.18
C ILE A 460 7.07 8.10 8.10
N ALA A 461 6.50 7.70 6.97
CA ALA A 461 6.25 6.31 6.61
C ALA A 461 6.33 6.16 5.10
N LEU A 462 6.96 5.10 4.60
CA LEU A 462 7.10 4.86 3.16
C LEU A 462 6.71 3.45 2.77
N ASN A 463 6.27 3.30 1.53
CA ASN A 463 6.14 2.03 0.83
C ASN A 463 7.03 2.07 -0.44
N GLY A 464 6.87 1.11 -1.36
CA GLY A 464 7.70 1.02 -2.57
C GLY A 464 7.39 2.04 -3.65
N CYS A 465 6.48 2.98 -3.40
CA CYS A 465 5.94 3.92 -4.38
C CYS A 465 5.87 5.36 -3.83
N ILE A 466 5.39 5.52 -2.60
CA ILE A 466 5.14 6.81 -1.96
C ILE A 466 5.73 6.88 -0.55
N ILE A 467 6.04 8.11 -0.14
CA ILE A 467 6.38 8.47 1.24
C ILE A 467 5.34 9.44 1.77
N ALA A 468 4.78 9.10 2.93
CA ALA A 468 3.91 9.94 3.73
C ALA A 468 4.74 10.65 4.80
N ILE A 469 4.67 11.98 4.81
CA ILE A 469 5.38 12.87 5.72
C ILE A 469 4.36 13.62 6.55
N GLY A 470 4.36 13.40 7.87
CA GLY A 470 3.41 13.98 8.81
C GLY A 470 4.05 15.02 9.72
N GLY A 471 3.35 16.12 9.96
CA GLY A 471 3.69 17.17 10.92
C GLY A 471 2.79 17.14 12.15
N TYR A 472 2.19 18.28 12.45
CA TYR A 472 1.26 18.45 13.57
C TYR A 472 -0.21 18.43 13.14
N ASN A 473 -1.08 18.06 14.08
CA ASN A 473 -2.54 18.12 13.98
C ASN A 473 -3.05 17.46 12.71
N GLY A 474 -2.53 16.26 12.42
CA GLY A 474 -2.92 15.43 11.29
C GLY A 474 -2.48 15.92 9.91
N VAL A 475 -1.76 17.05 9.78
CA VAL A 475 -1.20 17.52 8.50
C VAL A 475 -0.15 16.54 7.98
N THR A 476 -0.37 15.97 6.80
CA THR A 476 0.36 14.86 6.20
C THR A 476 0.32 14.98 4.68
N ASN A 477 1.51 15.03 4.09
CA ASN A 477 1.72 15.12 2.65
C ASN A 477 2.30 13.83 2.09
N ILE A 478 1.95 13.50 0.86
CA ILE A 478 2.47 12.37 0.10
C ILE A 478 3.37 12.86 -1.02
N TYR A 479 4.53 12.22 -1.13
CA TYR A 479 5.49 12.43 -2.20
C TYR A 479 5.82 11.10 -2.87
N ASP A 480 6.22 11.17 -4.14
CA ASP A 480 6.81 10.05 -4.87
C ASP A 480 8.22 9.76 -4.32
N VAL A 481 8.51 8.49 -4.07
CA VAL A 481 9.75 8.04 -3.43
C VAL A 481 10.97 8.15 -4.34
N PHE A 482 10.80 8.08 -5.66
CA PHE A 482 11.93 8.16 -6.59
C PHE A 482 12.12 9.57 -7.12
N SER A 483 11.03 10.25 -7.47
CA SER A 483 11.12 11.60 -8.04
C SER A 483 11.12 12.72 -7.01
N GLY A 484 10.70 12.45 -5.76
CA GLY A 484 10.52 13.46 -4.71
C GLY A 484 9.39 14.44 -4.98
N LYS A 485 8.61 14.24 -6.05
CA LYS A 485 7.53 15.14 -6.44
C LYS A 485 6.37 15.01 -5.47
N PHE A 486 5.80 16.15 -5.09
CA PHE A 486 4.57 16.20 -4.33
C PHE A 486 3.42 15.58 -5.13
N LEU A 487 2.66 14.68 -4.50
CA LEU A 487 1.52 14.00 -5.11
C LEU A 487 0.20 14.56 -4.59
N ARG A 488 0.02 14.57 -3.26
CA ARG A 488 -1.26 14.88 -2.62
C ARG A 488 -1.08 15.19 -1.13
N GLU A 489 -1.97 16.03 -0.61
CA GLU A 489 -2.20 16.23 0.83
C GLU A 489 -3.28 15.24 1.33
N ILE A 490 -2.99 14.42 2.35
CA ILE A 490 -3.95 13.44 2.94
C ILE A 490 -4.90 14.14 3.91
N SER A 491 -4.49 15.29 4.42
CA SER A 491 -5.07 15.88 5.61
C SER A 491 -6.36 16.59 5.33
N MET A 492 -7.43 15.98 5.83
CA MET A 492 -8.72 16.63 5.90
C MET A 492 -8.85 17.34 7.24
N LYS A 493 -9.46 18.52 7.21
CA LYS A 493 -9.77 19.30 8.40
C LYS A 493 -10.60 18.43 9.36
N PHE A 494 -10.08 18.20 10.58
CA PHE A 494 -10.74 17.33 11.55
C PHE A 494 -12.19 17.79 11.81
N PRO A 495 -13.17 16.89 11.95
CA PRO A 495 -14.52 17.30 12.30
C PRO A 495 -14.57 18.19 13.55
N LYS A 496 -15.45 19.21 13.58
CA LYS A 496 -15.53 20.20 14.69
C LYS A 496 -15.69 19.59 16.09
N ARG A 497 -16.17 18.34 16.18
CA ARG A 497 -16.25 17.56 17.43
C ARG A 497 -14.89 17.31 18.10
N PHE A 498 -13.78 17.43 17.36
CA PHE A 498 -12.42 17.28 17.87
C PHE A 498 -11.79 18.66 18.17
N THR A 499 -12.42 19.42 19.07
CA THR A 499 -12.05 20.82 19.37
C THR A 499 -10.60 20.99 19.84
N HIS A 500 -10.06 20.00 20.55
CA HIS A 500 -8.66 20.01 21.02
C HIS A 500 -7.64 20.00 19.87
N THR A 501 -7.98 19.40 18.73
CA THR A 501 -7.09 19.35 17.55
C THR A 501 -6.95 20.72 16.87
N TYR A 502 -7.77 21.70 17.25
CA TYR A 502 -7.68 23.07 16.76
C TYR A 502 -6.94 24.00 17.71
N ASN A 503 -6.99 23.70 19.01
CA ASN A 503 -6.53 24.60 20.06
C ASN A 503 -5.15 24.22 20.59
N GLU A 504 -4.77 22.95 20.48
CA GLU A 504 -3.53 22.40 21.04
C GLU A 504 -2.62 21.87 19.93
N LEU A 505 -1.31 21.99 20.15
CA LEU A 505 -0.29 21.44 19.25
C LEU A 505 -0.08 19.96 19.59
N ILE A 506 -0.52 19.08 18.70
CA ILE A 506 -0.48 17.62 18.85
C ILE A 506 0.36 17.04 17.72
N PRO A 507 1.51 16.41 18.01
CA PRO A 507 2.31 15.77 16.98
C PRO A 507 1.61 14.52 16.44
N ILE A 508 1.92 14.15 15.20
CA ILE A 508 1.56 12.84 14.68
C ILE A 508 2.58 11.83 15.21
N ASN A 509 2.12 10.92 16.06
CA ASN A 509 3.01 9.94 16.70
C ASN A 509 3.36 8.81 15.74
N PHE A 510 2.42 8.41 14.90
CA PHE A 510 2.53 7.21 14.09
C PHE A 510 1.78 7.34 12.76
N ILE A 511 2.46 6.95 11.67
CA ILE A 511 1.84 6.74 10.36
C ILE A 511 2.21 5.32 9.95
N LYS A 512 1.23 4.58 9.44
CA LYS A 512 1.50 3.28 8.82
C LYS A 512 0.70 3.11 7.57
N LEU A 513 1.40 2.75 6.50
CA LEU A 513 0.81 2.40 5.21
C LEU A 513 0.47 0.91 5.20
N ASN A 514 -0.35 0.47 4.27
CA ASN A 514 -0.63 -0.94 4.11
C ASN A 514 0.64 -1.70 3.68
N PRO A 515 0.98 -2.83 4.34
CA PRO A 515 2.09 -3.70 3.92
C PRO A 515 1.94 -4.26 2.49
N ASN A 516 0.70 -4.35 1.99
CA ASN A 516 0.45 -4.66 0.59
C ASN A 516 0.71 -3.42 -0.28
N GLN A 517 1.72 -3.49 -1.14
CA GLN A 517 2.20 -2.34 -1.91
C GLN A 517 1.21 -1.87 -3.00
N ILE A 518 0.22 -2.71 -3.34
CA ILE A 518 -0.81 -2.41 -4.33
C ILE A 518 -1.95 -1.59 -3.70
N ASP A 519 -2.20 -1.78 -2.40
CA ASP A 519 -3.30 -1.13 -1.72
C ASP A 519 -2.91 0.31 -1.32
N THR A 520 -3.81 1.24 -1.61
CA THR A 520 -3.62 2.68 -1.44
C THR A 520 -4.32 3.20 -0.18
N ASN A 521 -4.11 2.52 0.94
CA ASN A 521 -4.67 2.86 2.25
C ASN A 521 -3.62 2.93 3.36
N GLY A 522 -3.98 3.61 4.44
CA GLY A 522 -3.10 3.82 5.58
C GLY A 522 -3.82 4.45 6.77
N ILE A 523 -3.07 4.61 7.86
CA ILE A 523 -3.54 5.23 9.09
C ILE A 523 -2.58 6.31 9.58
N ILE A 524 -3.16 7.32 10.22
CA ILE A 524 -2.46 8.41 10.91
C ILE A 524 -2.99 8.45 12.35
N VAL A 525 -2.09 8.37 13.32
CA VAL A 525 -2.41 8.46 14.75
C VAL A 525 -1.89 9.79 15.30
N CYS A 526 -2.82 10.66 15.67
CA CYS A 526 -2.56 12.00 16.19
C CYS A 526 -3.16 12.11 17.60
N GLY A 527 -2.33 11.82 18.62
CA GLY A 527 -2.80 11.75 20.00
C GLY A 527 -3.96 10.77 20.19
N ASP A 528 -5.11 11.22 20.68
CA ASP A 528 -6.29 10.37 20.88
C ASP A 528 -7.15 10.17 19.62
N THR A 529 -6.77 10.79 18.50
CA THR A 529 -7.57 10.79 17.27
C THR A 529 -6.84 10.01 16.18
N ILE A 530 -7.59 9.15 15.49
CA ILE A 530 -7.08 8.35 14.38
C ILE A 530 -7.80 8.77 13.10
N GLN A 531 -7.02 8.90 12.03
CA GLN A 531 -7.50 9.07 10.68
C GLN A 531 -7.12 7.84 9.86
N TYR A 532 -8.11 7.06 9.44
CA TYR A 532 -7.97 6.07 8.38
C TYR A 532 -8.20 6.75 7.04
N PHE A 533 -7.38 6.42 6.04
CA PHE A 533 -7.56 6.92 4.68
C PHE A 533 -7.38 5.81 3.65
N GLN A 534 -8.10 5.92 2.54
CA GLN A 534 -8.00 5.05 1.37
C GLN A 534 -8.23 5.87 0.11
N PHE A 535 -7.46 5.61 -0.93
CA PHE A 535 -7.56 6.29 -2.22
C PHE A 535 -7.81 5.33 -3.37
N GLY A 536 -8.51 5.75 -4.42
CA GLY A 536 -8.71 4.95 -5.65
C GLY A 536 -10.02 4.16 -5.62
N ASP A 537 -10.00 2.94 -6.19
CA ASP A 537 -11.18 2.08 -6.25
C ASP A 537 -11.58 1.68 -4.82
N LEU A 538 -12.58 2.39 -4.32
CA LEU A 538 -13.23 2.09 -3.07
C LEU A 538 -13.95 0.76 -3.27
N GLN A 539 -13.32 -0.32 -2.84
CA GLN A 539 -14.07 -1.55 -2.64
C GLN A 539 -15.19 -1.21 -1.66
N GLU A 540 -16.42 -1.13 -2.15
CA GLU A 540 -17.59 -1.20 -1.31
C GLU A 540 -17.51 -2.56 -0.63
N ILE A 541 -16.94 -2.56 0.57
CA ILE A 541 -17.11 -3.68 1.47
C ILE A 541 -18.60 -3.69 1.72
N LYS A 542 -19.31 -4.59 1.03
CA LYS A 542 -20.70 -4.93 1.31
C LYS A 542 -20.78 -5.13 2.81
N SER A 543 -21.27 -4.12 3.53
CA SER A 543 -21.77 -4.29 4.87
C SER A 543 -22.86 -5.33 4.72
N SER A 544 -22.59 -6.55 5.15
CA SER A 544 -23.58 -7.62 5.16
C SER A 544 -24.85 -7.09 5.80
N GLY A 545 -25.89 -6.94 4.96
CA GLY A 545 -27.30 -6.75 5.28
C GLY A 545 -27.61 -5.94 6.53
N SER A 546 -28.01 -4.69 6.32
CA SER A 546 -29.09 -4.11 7.12
C SER A 546 -30.35 -4.97 6.96
N ASN A 547 -30.60 -5.88 7.91
CA ASN A 547 -31.94 -6.38 8.15
C ASN A 547 -32.18 -6.65 9.64
N LYS A 548 -33.13 -5.84 10.16
CA LYS A 548 -33.94 -5.98 11.39
C LYS A 548 -33.22 -6.06 12.75
N LYS A 549 -33.54 -5.06 13.58
CA LYS A 549 -33.25 -4.94 15.01
C LYS A 549 -33.47 -6.26 15.76
N ALA A 550 -32.41 -6.83 16.33
CA ALA A 550 -32.50 -7.71 17.49
C ALA A 550 -31.55 -7.16 18.57
N LYS A 551 -32.13 -6.66 19.67
CA LYS A 551 -31.38 -6.41 20.92
C LYS A 551 -30.77 -7.73 21.35
N LEU A 552 -29.45 -7.88 21.26
CA LEU A 552 -28.72 -8.97 21.91
C LEU A 552 -27.89 -8.39 23.05
N VAL A 553 -28.49 -8.56 24.23
CA VAL A 553 -27.86 -8.53 25.54
C VAL A 553 -26.72 -9.57 25.55
N ASN A 554 -25.59 -9.19 26.12
CA ASN A 554 -24.50 -10.07 26.57
C ASN A 554 -25.00 -11.43 27.07
N MET A 555 -24.46 -12.55 26.58
CA MET A 555 -24.08 -13.72 27.39
C MET A 555 -23.09 -14.59 26.62
N GLY A 556 -21.99 -14.95 27.28
CA GLY A 556 -20.94 -15.81 26.73
C GLY A 556 -21.28 -17.31 26.71
N VAL A 557 -20.32 -18.06 26.15
CA VAL A 557 -20.09 -19.51 26.29
C VAL A 557 -21.33 -20.40 26.18
N LEU A 558 -21.58 -20.97 24.99
CA LEU A 558 -22.12 -22.34 24.77
C LEU A 558 -22.07 -22.72 23.26
N GLY A 559 -20.86 -22.78 22.69
CA GLY A 559 -20.60 -23.06 21.27
C GLY A 559 -20.63 -24.53 20.85
N LYS A 560 -21.64 -25.31 21.24
CA LYS A 560 -21.86 -26.68 20.69
C LYS A 560 -23.16 -26.85 19.90
N ASN A 561 -24.14 -25.96 20.09
CA ASN A 561 -25.40 -26.01 19.33
C ASN A 561 -25.42 -25.05 18.14
N GLU A 562 -24.61 -23.98 18.17
CA GLU A 562 -24.49 -23.04 17.05
C GLU A 562 -23.74 -23.67 15.87
N SER A 563 -22.74 -24.52 16.13
CA SER A 563 -22.06 -25.27 15.07
C SER A 563 -22.98 -26.30 14.43
N LYS A 564 -23.81 -27.00 15.21
CA LYS A 564 -24.82 -27.93 14.66
C LYS A 564 -25.90 -27.22 13.87
N ARG A 565 -26.29 -26.00 14.26
CA ARG A 565 -27.25 -25.20 13.49
C ARG A 565 -26.63 -24.69 12.18
N LYS A 566 -25.40 -24.15 12.23
CA LYS A 566 -24.66 -23.72 11.03
C LYS A 566 -24.35 -24.88 10.07
N ILE A 567 -24.06 -26.08 10.60
CA ILE A 567 -23.88 -27.28 9.78
C ILE A 567 -25.21 -27.75 9.18
N ARG A 568 -26.34 -27.65 9.90
CA ARG A 568 -27.66 -28.01 9.39
C ARG A 568 -28.16 -27.01 8.34
N GLU A 569 -27.94 -25.73 8.57
CA GLU A 569 -28.25 -24.65 7.62
C GLU A 569 -27.36 -24.75 6.37
N GLY A 570 -26.05 -24.93 6.54
CA GLY A 570 -25.14 -25.13 5.41
C GLY A 570 -25.39 -26.44 4.65
N ARG A 571 -25.93 -27.48 5.28
CA ARG A 571 -26.33 -28.72 4.59
C ARG A 571 -27.63 -28.53 3.82
N ALA A 572 -28.61 -27.81 4.36
CA ALA A 572 -29.84 -27.49 3.65
C ALA A 572 -29.59 -26.56 2.44
N GLU A 573 -28.64 -25.64 2.57
CA GLU A 573 -28.19 -24.76 1.49
C GLU A 573 -27.44 -25.56 0.41
N TYR A 574 -26.54 -26.46 0.81
CA TYR A 574 -25.86 -27.38 -0.12
C TYR A 574 -26.85 -28.32 -0.84
N ASP A 575 -27.82 -28.89 -0.13
CA ASP A 575 -28.83 -29.78 -0.74
C ASP A 575 -29.74 -29.01 -1.72
N SER A 576 -30.03 -27.73 -1.46
CA SER A 576 -30.77 -26.85 -2.39
C SER A 576 -29.93 -26.47 -3.62
N GLU A 577 -28.63 -26.24 -3.44
CA GLU A 577 -27.69 -25.95 -4.52
C GLU A 577 -27.42 -27.20 -5.39
N GLU A 578 -27.37 -28.38 -4.77
CA GLU A 578 -27.23 -29.66 -5.47
C GLU A 578 -28.51 -30.04 -6.20
N TYR A 579 -29.69 -29.72 -5.65
CA TYR A 579 -30.97 -29.88 -6.36
C TYR A 579 -31.08 -28.94 -7.57
N THR A 580 -30.70 -27.67 -7.44
CA THR A 580 -30.67 -26.72 -8.56
C THR A 580 -29.62 -27.08 -9.60
N LYS A 581 -28.44 -27.57 -9.18
CA LYS A 581 -27.43 -28.16 -10.10
C LYS A 581 -27.96 -29.40 -10.80
N SER A 582 -28.62 -30.31 -10.10
CA SER A 582 -29.21 -31.51 -10.70
C SER A 582 -30.33 -31.16 -11.69
N LYS A 583 -31.14 -30.14 -11.39
CA LYS A 583 -32.19 -29.64 -12.30
C LYS A 583 -31.60 -28.95 -13.53
N THR A 584 -30.52 -28.17 -13.37
CA THR A 584 -29.81 -27.53 -14.49
C THR A 584 -29.03 -28.54 -15.33
N TYR A 585 -28.39 -29.54 -14.73
CA TYR A 585 -27.78 -30.66 -15.45
C TYR A 585 -28.82 -31.53 -16.17
N GLY A 586 -29.99 -31.77 -15.56
CA GLY A 586 -31.10 -32.47 -16.20
C GLY A 586 -31.73 -31.69 -17.37
N LEU A 587 -31.68 -30.36 -17.34
CA LEU A 587 -31.97 -29.53 -18.52
C LEU A 587 -30.84 -29.67 -19.56
N LEU A 588 -29.57 -29.52 -19.17
CA LEU A 588 -28.43 -29.64 -20.09
C LEU A 588 -28.38 -31.00 -20.80
N ASP A 589 -28.73 -32.10 -20.12
CA ASP A 589 -28.70 -33.45 -20.69
C ASP A 589 -29.89 -33.71 -21.64
N LYS A 590 -31.05 -33.07 -21.41
CA LYS A 590 -32.16 -33.05 -22.37
C LYS A 590 -31.84 -32.21 -23.62
N TYR A 591 -31.02 -31.17 -23.48
CA TYR A 591 -30.72 -30.20 -24.55
C TYR A 591 -29.35 -30.39 -25.22
N ASN A 592 -28.57 -31.40 -24.83
CA ASN A 592 -27.43 -31.94 -25.61
C ASN A 592 -27.86 -33.07 -26.57
N GLY A 593 -29.14 -33.42 -26.60
CA GLY A 593 -29.75 -34.18 -27.69
C GLY A 593 -29.92 -33.26 -28.90
N THR A 594 -29.24 -33.59 -29.99
CA THR A 594 -29.26 -32.82 -31.24
C THR A 594 -30.65 -32.83 -31.87
N GLN A 595 -31.40 -31.74 -31.70
CA GLN A 595 -32.34 -31.08 -32.64
C GLN A 595 -33.39 -30.30 -31.83
N PHE A 596 -33.42 -28.99 -32.03
CA PHE A 596 -34.57 -28.17 -31.65
C PHE A 596 -35.56 -28.25 -32.81
N ASP A 597 -36.76 -28.77 -32.54
CA ASP A 597 -37.80 -28.94 -33.57
C ASP A 597 -38.81 -27.79 -33.60
N ASP A 598 -38.85 -26.87 -32.61
CA ASP A 598 -39.81 -25.75 -32.58
C ASP A 598 -39.24 -24.44 -31.96
N GLU A 599 -39.62 -23.29 -32.55
CA GLU A 599 -39.15 -21.93 -32.22
C GLU A 599 -39.64 -21.42 -30.84
N ASP A 600 -40.72 -21.99 -30.31
CA ASP A 600 -41.29 -21.60 -29.01
C ASP A 600 -40.42 -22.03 -27.81
N ASP A 601 -39.63 -23.10 -27.96
CA ASP A 601 -38.69 -23.56 -26.93
C ASP A 601 -37.43 -22.66 -26.86
N GLU A 602 -37.06 -22.02 -27.97
CA GLU A 602 -35.96 -21.04 -28.03
C GLU A 602 -36.36 -19.71 -27.34
N LEU A 603 -37.60 -19.27 -27.54
CA LEU A 603 -38.13 -18.06 -26.89
C LEU A 603 -38.28 -18.24 -25.37
N THR A 604 -38.71 -19.42 -24.94
CA THR A 604 -38.84 -19.76 -23.51
C THR A 604 -37.47 -19.80 -22.82
N MET A 605 -36.42 -20.26 -23.53
CA MET A 605 -35.03 -20.22 -23.05
C MET A 605 -34.49 -18.79 -22.96
N ALA A 606 -34.80 -17.93 -23.94
CA ALA A 606 -34.39 -16.53 -23.92
C ALA A 606 -35.02 -15.75 -22.76
N LEU A 607 -36.29 -16.06 -22.41
CA LEU A 607 -36.98 -15.46 -21.27
C LEU A 607 -36.39 -15.91 -19.93
N ALA A 608 -36.12 -17.21 -19.75
CA ALA A 608 -35.52 -17.72 -18.51
C ALA A 608 -34.08 -17.19 -18.27
N ILE A 609 -33.29 -17.04 -19.34
CA ILE A 609 -31.95 -16.43 -19.25
C ILE A 609 -32.08 -14.92 -18.97
N SER A 610 -33.04 -14.23 -19.59
CA SER A 610 -33.27 -12.80 -19.36
C SER A 610 -33.75 -12.52 -17.94
N GLU A 611 -34.60 -13.36 -17.36
CA GLU A 611 -35.07 -13.23 -15.97
C GLU A 611 -33.92 -13.41 -14.96
N SER A 612 -32.98 -14.31 -15.24
CA SER A 612 -31.77 -14.52 -14.42
C SER A 612 -30.76 -13.36 -14.49
N TYR A 613 -30.76 -12.59 -15.58
CA TYR A 613 -29.93 -11.37 -15.71
C TYR A 613 -30.61 -10.13 -15.13
N HIS A 614 -31.95 -10.03 -15.24
CA HIS A 614 -32.71 -8.87 -14.80
C HIS A 614 -33.01 -8.82 -13.29
N SER A 615 -32.80 -9.89 -12.53
CA SER A 615 -32.92 -9.85 -11.06
C SER A 615 -31.79 -9.07 -10.34
N SER A 616 -30.93 -8.37 -11.09
CA SER A 616 -29.77 -7.66 -10.55
C SER A 616 -29.67 -6.17 -10.94
N LYS A 617 -30.65 -5.61 -11.65
CA LYS A 617 -30.78 -4.16 -11.88
C LYS A 617 -32.24 -3.73 -11.94
N ASP A 618 -32.53 -2.63 -11.25
CA ASP A 618 -33.84 -2.06 -11.00
C ASP A 618 -34.76 -1.92 -12.23
N THR A 619 -36.04 -2.06 -11.90
CA THR A 619 -37.29 -1.96 -12.65
C THR A 619 -37.47 -0.61 -13.33
N SER A 620 -37.72 -0.57 -14.65
CA SER A 620 -38.56 0.47 -15.29
C SER A 620 -38.96 0.12 -16.73
N GLN A 621 -40.26 0.28 -17.02
CA GLN A 621 -40.93 0.58 -18.31
C GLN A 621 -41.23 -0.54 -19.36
N VAL A 622 -42.42 -1.13 -19.18
CA VAL A 622 -43.57 -1.40 -20.09
C VAL A 622 -43.42 -1.44 -21.64
N SER A 623 -43.90 -2.54 -22.25
CA SER A 623 -44.88 -2.65 -23.39
C SER A 623 -45.26 -4.15 -23.52
N VAL A 624 -46.51 -4.66 -23.40
CA VAL A 624 -47.84 -4.47 -24.01
C VAL A 624 -48.06 -5.23 -25.35
N ASP A 625 -49.00 -6.19 -25.27
CA ASP A 625 -49.85 -6.87 -26.28
C ASP A 625 -49.35 -8.09 -27.09
N HIS A 626 -49.85 -9.30 -26.75
CA HIS A 626 -50.92 -9.97 -27.52
C HIS A 626 -51.55 -11.19 -26.81
N GLU A 627 -52.88 -11.27 -26.88
CA GLU A 627 -53.79 -12.34 -26.43
C GLU A 627 -53.74 -13.61 -27.32
N GLU A 628 -53.89 -14.81 -26.72
CA GLU A 628 -55.08 -15.68 -26.85
C GLU A 628 -54.87 -17.12 -26.31
N ASN A 629 -55.80 -17.53 -25.43
CA ASN A 629 -56.38 -18.88 -25.25
C ASN A 629 -55.51 -20.09 -24.81
N ILE A 630 -55.72 -20.59 -23.57
CA ILE A 630 -56.42 -21.87 -23.24
C ILE A 630 -56.50 -22.09 -21.71
N VAL A 631 -57.71 -21.92 -21.18
CA VAL A 631 -58.49 -22.69 -20.18
C VAL A 631 -57.81 -23.67 -19.18
N ASN A 632 -58.08 -23.37 -17.90
CA ASN A 632 -58.32 -24.23 -16.71
C ASN A 632 -57.16 -24.75 -15.83
N GLY A 633 -57.04 -24.15 -14.64
CA GLY A 633 -57.43 -24.85 -13.40
C GLY A 633 -56.56 -24.58 -12.16
N GLY A 634 -57.09 -23.86 -11.16
CA GLY A 634 -56.59 -23.93 -9.77
C GLY A 634 -56.53 -22.62 -8.99
N SER A 635 -57.68 -21.97 -8.77
CA SER A 635 -57.84 -20.77 -7.95
C SER A 635 -57.73 -21.06 -6.44
N ILE A 636 -57.09 -20.14 -5.70
CA ILE A 636 -57.52 -19.55 -4.41
C ILE A 636 -56.41 -18.65 -3.79
N GLU A 637 -55.12 -18.76 -4.15
CA GLU A 637 -54.04 -17.95 -3.55
C GLU A 637 -53.62 -16.70 -4.37
N GLU A 638 -54.07 -16.55 -5.63
CA GLU A 638 -53.68 -15.43 -6.50
C GLU A 638 -54.50 -14.14 -6.26
N GLU A 639 -55.77 -14.24 -5.83
CA GLU A 639 -56.64 -13.07 -5.64
C GLU A 639 -56.20 -12.17 -4.46
N GLU A 640 -55.66 -12.73 -3.36
CA GLU A 640 -55.12 -11.92 -2.25
C GLU A 640 -53.78 -11.25 -2.61
N LEU A 641 -52.99 -11.87 -3.50
CA LEU A 641 -51.69 -11.33 -3.90
C LEU A 641 -51.83 -10.17 -4.89
N ASP A 642 -52.82 -10.23 -5.77
CA ASP A 642 -53.12 -9.18 -6.75
C ASP A 642 -53.70 -7.91 -6.09
N GLU A 643 -54.49 -8.04 -5.02
CA GLU A 643 -55.00 -6.88 -4.27
C GLU A 643 -53.89 -6.14 -3.50
N GLU A 644 -52.93 -6.87 -2.92
CA GLU A 644 -51.79 -6.26 -2.22
C GLU A 644 -50.82 -5.57 -3.19
N LEU A 645 -50.64 -6.14 -4.39
CA LEU A 645 -49.85 -5.54 -5.47
C LEU A 645 -50.50 -4.27 -6.03
N LEU A 646 -51.83 -4.26 -6.20
CA LEU A 646 -52.59 -3.08 -6.62
C LEU A 646 -52.49 -1.93 -5.61
N LEU A 647 -52.56 -2.24 -4.31
CA LEU A 647 -52.41 -1.24 -3.24
C LEU A 647 -50.99 -0.65 -3.21
N ALA A 648 -49.96 -1.47 -3.46
CA ALA A 648 -48.57 -1.02 -3.52
C ALA A 648 -48.30 -0.10 -4.73
N ILE A 649 -48.94 -0.37 -5.88
CA ILE A 649 -48.84 0.46 -7.08
C ILE A 649 -49.56 1.81 -6.88
N GLU A 650 -50.70 1.82 -6.17
CA GLU A 650 -51.45 3.04 -5.89
C GLU A 650 -50.71 3.97 -4.90
N LEU A 651 -50.08 3.40 -3.86
CA LEU A 651 -49.22 4.13 -2.92
C LEU A 651 -47.97 4.71 -3.61
N SER A 652 -47.36 3.97 -4.54
CA SER A 652 -46.20 4.44 -5.30
C SER A 652 -46.56 5.56 -6.29
N LYS A 653 -47.78 5.56 -6.84
CA LYS A 653 -48.30 6.67 -7.67
C LYS A 653 -48.55 7.95 -6.88
N GLN A 654 -48.99 7.85 -5.62
CA GLN A 654 -49.17 9.02 -4.75
C GLN A 654 -47.83 9.61 -4.28
N GLU A 655 -46.82 8.79 -4.03
CA GLU A 655 -45.46 9.25 -3.69
C GLU A 655 -44.77 9.95 -4.88
N ALA A 656 -44.95 9.46 -6.11
CA ALA A 656 -44.40 10.09 -7.30
C ALA A 656 -45.08 11.44 -7.63
N GLY A 657 -46.38 11.59 -7.32
CA GLY A 657 -47.11 12.85 -7.50
C GLY A 657 -46.65 13.96 -6.55
N LEU A 658 -46.26 13.61 -5.32
CA LEU A 658 -45.81 14.58 -4.30
C LEU A 658 -44.37 15.07 -4.54
N GLN A 659 -43.50 14.26 -5.15
CA GLN A 659 -42.13 14.66 -5.50
C GLN A 659 -42.06 15.66 -6.67
N THR A 660 -43.09 15.66 -7.53
CA THR A 660 -43.11 16.56 -8.71
C THR A 660 -43.57 17.98 -8.35
N GLU A 661 -44.35 18.15 -7.28
CA GLU A 661 -44.81 19.47 -6.81
C GLU A 661 -43.78 20.19 -5.90
N GLU A 662 -42.88 19.46 -5.22
CA GLU A 662 -41.83 20.07 -4.40
C GLU A 662 -40.59 20.52 -5.22
N GLU A 663 -40.34 19.95 -6.40
CA GLU A 663 -39.19 20.32 -7.26
C GLU A 663 -39.45 21.51 -8.20
N GLU A 664 -40.70 21.89 -8.46
CA GLU A 664 -41.03 23.04 -9.33
C GLU A 664 -40.99 24.40 -8.60
N GLU A 665 -41.04 24.45 -7.25
CA GLU A 665 -40.97 25.72 -6.51
C GLU A 665 -39.54 26.21 -6.20
N GLU A 666 -38.52 25.34 -6.23
CA GLU A 666 -37.15 25.72 -5.82
C GLU A 666 -36.25 26.20 -7.00
N TYR A 667 -36.69 26.06 -8.25
CA TYR A 667 -35.85 26.33 -9.44
C TYR A 667 -36.01 27.74 -10.05
N SER A 668 -36.72 28.67 -9.41
CA SER A 668 -37.00 30.01 -9.98
C SER A 668 -36.09 31.16 -9.52
N LEU A 669 -35.08 30.93 -8.68
CA LEU A 669 -34.14 31.98 -8.26
C LEU A 669 -32.68 31.57 -8.52
N TYR A 670 -31.97 32.42 -9.29
CA TYR A 670 -30.53 32.39 -9.62
C TYR A 670 -30.13 31.74 -10.95
N SER A 671 -30.54 32.39 -12.04
CA SER A 671 -29.76 32.45 -13.27
C SER A 671 -28.64 33.48 -13.18
N ALA A 672 -27.39 33.03 -13.27
CA ALA A 672 -26.25 33.81 -13.80
C ALA A 672 -25.07 32.87 -14.09
N GLU A 673 -24.80 32.60 -15.37
CA GLU A 673 -23.53 31.99 -15.83
C GLU A 673 -22.35 32.96 -15.61
N PRO A 674 -21.09 32.46 -15.55
CA PRO A 674 -20.35 32.27 -16.82
C PRO A 674 -19.47 31.00 -16.89
N ILE A 675 -19.53 30.34 -18.05
CA ILE A 675 -18.44 29.77 -18.87
C ILE A 675 -17.35 28.93 -18.13
N GLU A 676 -17.50 27.60 -18.13
CA GLU A 676 -16.38 26.63 -18.11
C GLU A 676 -16.69 25.42 -19.02
N SER A 677 -16.26 25.49 -20.29
CA SER A 677 -16.34 24.38 -21.25
C SER A 677 -15.06 23.54 -21.34
N SER A 678 -14.09 23.74 -20.42
CA SER A 678 -12.77 23.09 -20.46
C SER A 678 -12.57 21.97 -19.42
N SER A 679 -13.44 21.86 -18.41
CA SER A 679 -13.38 20.83 -17.37
C SER A 679 -13.95 19.49 -17.86
N SER A 680 -15.10 19.53 -18.52
CA SER A 680 -15.82 18.35 -19.01
C SER A 680 -15.11 17.62 -20.16
N GLN A 681 -14.38 18.34 -21.04
CA GLN A 681 -13.56 17.68 -22.07
C GLN A 681 -12.31 16.99 -21.50
N ARG A 682 -11.72 17.52 -20.41
CA ARG A 682 -10.61 16.85 -19.72
C ARG A 682 -11.06 15.59 -18.99
N GLU A 683 -12.24 15.61 -18.38
CA GLU A 683 -12.81 14.44 -17.71
C GLU A 683 -13.11 13.29 -18.68
N LEU A 684 -13.58 13.60 -19.90
CA LEU A 684 -13.83 12.60 -20.94
C LEU A 684 -12.54 11.97 -21.48
N ILE A 685 -11.52 12.78 -21.77
CA ILE A 685 -10.20 12.29 -22.25
C ILE A 685 -9.52 11.45 -21.15
N ASP A 686 -9.61 11.90 -19.89
CA ASP A 686 -9.02 11.17 -18.76
C ASP A 686 -9.76 9.85 -18.49
N HIS A 687 -11.08 9.78 -18.70
CA HIS A 687 -11.84 8.52 -18.58
C HIS A 687 -11.48 7.51 -19.68
N GLU A 688 -11.18 7.97 -20.90
CA GLU A 688 -10.73 7.10 -22.00
C GLU A 688 -9.35 6.49 -21.69
N ILE A 689 -8.42 7.31 -21.19
CA ILE A 689 -7.09 6.86 -20.72
C ILE A 689 -7.21 5.82 -19.59
N ASP A 690 -8.24 5.95 -18.74
CA ASP A 690 -8.49 5.06 -17.62
C ASP A 690 -8.97 3.67 -18.04
N GLU A 691 -9.85 3.59 -19.04
CA GLU A 691 -10.22 2.31 -19.65
C GLU A 691 -9.02 1.66 -20.34
N ASP A 692 -8.20 2.43 -21.06
CA ASP A 692 -7.04 1.91 -21.79
C ASP A 692 -5.98 1.33 -20.86
N ILE A 693 -5.70 1.98 -19.71
CA ILE A 693 -4.78 1.45 -18.70
C ILE A 693 -5.34 0.16 -18.08
N ARG A 694 -6.65 0.09 -17.86
CA ARG A 694 -7.30 -1.11 -17.29
C ARG A 694 -7.27 -2.29 -18.27
N ARG A 695 -7.62 -2.05 -19.55
CA ARG A 695 -7.52 -3.06 -20.62
C ARG A 695 -6.08 -3.52 -20.84
N ALA A 696 -5.10 -2.61 -20.75
CA ALA A 696 -3.69 -2.96 -20.83
C ALA A 696 -3.24 -3.88 -19.69
N LEU A 697 -3.70 -3.64 -18.47
CA LEU A 697 -3.45 -4.52 -17.33
C LEU A 697 -4.06 -5.91 -17.54
N GLU A 698 -5.31 -5.99 -17.98
CA GLU A 698 -6.00 -7.25 -18.27
C GLU A 698 -5.27 -8.04 -19.36
N LEU A 699 -4.87 -7.40 -20.46
CA LEU A 699 -4.08 -8.04 -21.53
C LEU A 699 -2.73 -8.55 -21.01
N SER A 700 -2.05 -7.79 -20.16
CA SER A 700 -0.77 -8.21 -19.58
C SER A 700 -0.89 -9.40 -18.60
N LEU A 701 -2.07 -9.64 -18.03
CA LEU A 701 -2.35 -10.76 -17.14
C LEU A 701 -2.69 -12.06 -17.88
N ILE A 702 -3.20 -11.93 -19.11
CA ILE A 702 -3.52 -13.06 -20.00
C ILE A 702 -2.25 -13.68 -20.62
N GLU A 703 -1.17 -12.91 -20.77
CA GLU A 703 0.11 -13.36 -21.32
C GLU A 703 1.02 -14.12 -20.32
N LYS A 704 0.42 -14.93 -19.43
CA LYS A 704 1.16 -15.77 -18.46
C LYS A 704 1.62 -17.11 -19.01
#